data_AF-A0A7M6DRT9-F1
#
_entry.id   AF-A0A7M6DRT9-F1
#
_cell.length_a   1.000
_cell.length_b   1.000
_cell.length_c   1.000
_cell.angle_alpha   90.00
_cell.angle_beta   90.00
_cell.angle_gamma   90.00
#
_symmetry.space_group_name_H-M   'P 1'
#
loop_
_entity.id
_entity.type
_entity.pdbx_description
1 polymer ?
#
loop_
_entity_poly.entity_id
_entity_poly.type
_entity_poly.pdbx_seq_one_letter_code
_entity_poly.pdbx_strand_id
1 'polypeptide(L)'
;MNVPLGDVKKTELKFNMADPWCGKCGKNLMNQLFCTNCGNKASSKEEDDSGNKSEVMNYSFFKTKKASERRVGVAKKITTRQKKLQQQSSSSSTSATEEVQINVGIIEENKSETLTKRRGSRIPVTVYKGDGREEVLAKSLKKLGEHDQFFCRYDTYQLCYPDCSMAFRIPGSSNIPFTVEGYKLKLGKPYSKIELFVCLAVSLLEQPIDSDPDLDKKSTLNGLKMDEEAGPSFSKEVISVSDEDDDKTKTIADERPNKSRVGSCPVCSQSIPIDDLQQHANDCLNKSPLMELQGHLPAPEDLVDHTQTMFEKDLDGKRTFEPRNQSDYIREVQKALVKCVLIENPTIDLFVRRGFEFDDFARYFNKSWNKKEIGHIIKINYLGIEVGVDDGGVSREFYSEAFSQVMQRCFRPVDPKNQQLGFEPALRYVSATDGTLEAIGHLFVASLVHNGPGPNFFAPWVFQYISGGLENVILPEDIGDSLYKKIYHAKTDEEMMSLVESDEGYDMLEAIGYSGSTRTIGILSQPKILRSIFMKEKSGMLNILNDLSRGMQYYNALAVIRDHVTLFGPCFTPSNLLSWEFDIISTMLFPQYDETDGSNKRFLEINTYKSFLDFIALSFKDENCELPSPILMKFLTGCETVPPLGIPTKQFKVYFKHECQPSDEGKPCACLPQVSTCAFWVKLPIHISDEDNMCQSFVKAVKEGVGFQLA
;
A
#
# COMPACT_ATOMS: atom_id res chain seq x y z
N MET A 1 59.21 15.60 30.33
CA MET A 1 59.14 17.07 30.52
C MET A 1 57.93 17.58 29.76
N ASN A 2 56.92 18.25 30.30
CA ASN A 2 56.36 18.42 31.64
C ASN A 2 55.18 19.38 31.40
N VAL A 3 53.95 18.87 31.43
CA VAL A 3 52.75 19.70 31.66
C VAL A 3 52.79 20.08 33.15
N PRO A 4 52.60 21.36 33.56
CA PRO A 4 51.30 21.73 34.13
C PRO A 4 50.90 23.23 34.17
N LEU A 5 49.59 23.48 34.38
CA LEU A 5 48.97 24.65 35.05
C LEU A 5 49.19 26.06 34.42
N GLY A 6 48.40 27.10 34.75
CA GLY A 6 47.16 27.14 35.52
C GLY A 6 46.83 28.54 36.08
N ASP A 7 45.53 28.85 36.13
CA ASP A 7 44.83 29.77 37.07
C ASP A 7 44.85 31.33 37.00
N VAL A 8 43.60 31.85 36.97
CA VAL A 8 43.02 32.94 37.81
C VAL A 8 43.16 34.43 37.45
N LYS A 9 42.03 34.94 36.90
CA LYS A 9 41.26 36.17 37.22
C LYS A 9 42.00 37.47 37.64
N LYS A 10 41.60 38.58 37.00
CA LYS A 10 40.95 39.69 37.70
C LYS A 10 40.00 40.50 36.80
N THR A 11 38.99 41.11 37.42
CA THR A 11 37.92 41.91 36.81
C THR A 11 38.11 43.39 37.10
N GLU A 12 37.67 44.28 36.21
CA GLU A 12 37.31 45.65 36.60
C GLU A 12 36.12 46.17 35.76
N LEU A 13 35.27 47.00 36.37
CA LEU A 13 34.04 47.53 35.77
C LEU A 13 34.20 48.99 35.37
N LYS A 14 33.50 49.41 34.31
CA LYS A 14 33.09 50.80 34.13
C LYS A 14 31.61 50.88 33.76
N PHE A 15 30.84 51.54 34.63
CA PHE A 15 29.47 51.97 34.36
C PHE A 15 29.47 53.18 33.43
N ASN A 16 28.38 53.38 32.69
CA ASN A 16 27.93 54.69 32.25
C ASN A 16 26.44 54.80 32.58
N MET A 17 26.06 55.85 33.30
CA MET A 17 24.67 56.10 33.72
C MET A 17 24.07 57.23 32.89
N ALA A 18 22.75 57.18 32.69
CA ALA A 18 21.95 58.31 32.21
C ALA A 18 20.88 58.61 33.27
N ASP A 19 20.67 59.89 33.59
CA ASP A 19 19.94 60.27 34.80
C ASP A 19 18.42 59.99 34.76
N PRO A 20 17.84 59.41 35.83
CA PRO A 20 16.45 58.97 35.83
C PRO A 20 15.50 60.08 36.29
N TRP A 21 14.85 60.80 35.36
CA TRP A 21 13.82 61.82 35.68
C TRP A 21 12.58 61.71 34.78
N CYS A 22 11.38 61.96 35.34
CA CYS A 22 10.13 61.84 34.59
C CYS A 22 9.75 63.14 33.87
N GLY A 23 9.85 63.14 32.53
CA GLY A 23 9.55 64.31 31.68
C GLY A 23 8.12 64.86 31.73
N LYS A 24 7.17 64.22 32.44
CA LYS A 24 5.77 64.72 32.60
C LYS A 24 5.47 65.31 33.98
N CYS A 25 6.34 65.12 34.98
CA CYS A 25 6.09 65.61 36.36
C CYS A 25 7.35 66.04 37.13
N GLY A 26 8.54 66.00 36.52
CA GLY A 26 9.78 66.49 37.14
C GLY A 26 10.29 65.66 38.33
N LYS A 27 9.67 64.51 38.63
CA LYS A 27 10.09 63.64 39.74
C LYS A 27 11.22 62.69 39.31
N ASN A 28 12.25 62.54 40.15
CA ASN A 28 13.30 61.56 39.94
C ASN A 28 12.70 60.13 39.93
N LEU A 29 13.16 59.29 39.01
CA LEU A 29 12.65 57.95 38.76
C LEU A 29 13.42 56.83 39.47
N MET A 30 14.59 57.09 40.07
CA MET A 30 15.37 56.07 40.81
C MET A 30 15.54 54.74 40.04
N ASN A 31 15.84 54.84 38.74
CA ASN A 31 15.94 53.72 37.78
C ASN A 31 14.65 52.86 37.57
N GLN A 32 13.47 53.38 37.94
CA GLN A 32 12.17 52.77 37.61
C GLN A 32 11.77 53.05 36.15
N LEU A 33 11.23 52.04 35.46
CA LEU A 33 10.73 52.16 34.07
C LEU A 33 9.44 53.00 33.95
N PHE A 34 8.72 53.23 35.05
CA PHE A 34 7.45 53.95 35.11
C PHE A 34 7.42 54.88 36.33
N CYS A 35 6.78 56.04 36.21
CA CYS A 35 6.67 56.98 37.33
C CYS A 35 5.59 56.56 38.33
N THR A 36 5.99 56.27 39.57
CA THR A 36 5.09 55.94 40.68
C THR A 36 4.09 57.06 41.05
N ASN A 37 4.29 58.29 40.56
CA ASN A 37 3.44 59.44 40.84
C ASN A 37 2.42 59.76 39.73
N CYS A 38 2.58 59.21 38.52
CA CYS A 38 1.69 59.53 37.38
C CYS A 38 1.57 58.42 36.32
N GLY A 39 2.08 57.21 36.56
CA GLY A 39 1.93 56.02 35.70
C GLY A 39 2.71 56.03 34.37
N ASN A 40 3.17 57.19 33.90
CA ASN A 40 3.86 57.32 32.61
C ASN A 40 5.18 56.53 32.57
N LYS A 41 5.40 55.81 31.46
CA LYS A 41 6.67 55.11 31.15
C LYS A 41 7.77 56.12 30.79
N ALA A 42 9.02 55.81 31.12
CA ALA A 42 10.16 56.50 30.53
C ALA A 42 10.20 56.25 29.01
N SER A 43 10.27 57.32 28.21
CA SER A 43 10.14 57.24 26.74
C SER A 43 10.96 58.33 26.05
N SER A 44 11.60 57.96 24.94
CA SER A 44 12.32 58.88 24.06
C SER A 44 11.47 59.21 22.82
N LYS A 45 10.89 60.41 22.80
CA LYS A 45 10.43 61.22 21.64
C LYS A 45 9.34 60.61 20.70
N GLU A 46 8.17 61.24 20.46
CA GLU A 46 7.87 62.61 19.95
C GLU A 46 8.17 62.73 18.44
N GLU A 47 7.42 63.44 17.58
CA GLU A 47 6.11 64.16 17.65
C GLU A 47 5.12 63.50 16.62
N ASP A 48 3.86 63.88 16.31
CA ASP A 48 2.85 64.89 16.74
C ASP A 48 1.75 64.23 17.63
N ASP A 49 0.62 64.79 18.09
CA ASP A 49 -0.20 66.02 17.98
C ASP A 49 -1.40 66.14 16.98
N SER A 50 -2.61 66.11 17.57
CA SER A 50 -3.73 67.06 17.36
C SER A 50 -4.93 66.61 18.21
N GLY A 51 -5.14 67.27 19.35
CA GLY A 51 -6.13 66.85 20.35
C GLY A 51 -7.53 67.46 20.22
N ASN A 52 -8.54 66.79 20.79
CA ASN A 52 -9.67 67.49 21.43
C ASN A 52 -10.28 66.69 22.59
N LYS A 53 -11.11 67.35 23.40
CA LYS A 53 -11.57 66.91 24.73
C LYS A 53 -12.63 65.80 24.67
N SER A 54 -12.75 65.09 25.80
CA SER A 54 -13.68 63.98 26.01
C SER A 54 -15.09 64.42 26.39
N GLU A 55 -16.10 63.91 25.69
CA GLU A 55 -17.44 63.68 26.24
C GLU A 55 -17.66 62.18 26.48
N VAL A 56 -18.32 61.83 27.59
CA VAL A 56 -18.58 60.43 27.97
C VAL A 56 -19.89 59.96 27.34
N MET A 57 -19.80 59.20 26.26
CA MET A 57 -20.95 58.65 25.54
C MET A 57 -21.68 57.55 26.32
N ASN A 58 -23.02 57.65 26.37
CA ASN A 58 -23.89 56.64 26.98
C ASN A 58 -23.79 55.28 26.27
N TYR A 59 -23.89 54.19 27.03
CA TYR A 59 -23.82 52.80 26.57
C TYR A 59 -24.78 52.47 25.41
N SER A 60 -25.96 53.10 25.38
CA SER A 60 -26.90 52.97 24.25
C SER A 60 -26.26 53.42 22.93
N PHE A 61 -25.63 54.59 22.90
CA PHE A 61 -24.97 55.15 21.72
C PHE A 61 -23.71 54.34 21.35
N PHE A 62 -22.96 53.84 22.33
CA PHE A 62 -21.85 52.90 22.08
C PHE A 62 -22.35 51.60 21.42
N LYS A 63 -23.51 51.08 21.83
CA LYS A 63 -24.12 49.88 21.25
C LYS A 63 -24.58 50.11 19.79
N THR A 64 -25.21 51.25 19.47
CA THR A 64 -25.55 51.60 18.08
C THR A 64 -24.31 51.84 17.23
N LYS A 65 -23.29 52.53 17.76
CA LYS A 65 -22.02 52.77 17.06
C LYS A 65 -21.27 51.45 16.79
N LYS A 66 -21.20 50.52 17.75
CA LYS A 66 -20.66 49.18 17.51
C LYS A 66 -21.49 48.37 16.51
N ALA A 67 -22.81 48.57 16.43
CA ALA A 67 -23.66 47.91 15.43
C ALA A 67 -23.43 48.46 14.01
N SER A 68 -23.25 49.77 13.83
CA SER A 68 -22.93 50.37 12.53
C SER A 68 -21.48 50.08 12.11
N GLU A 69 -20.51 50.12 13.03
CA GLU A 69 -19.13 49.64 12.80
C GLU A 69 -19.12 48.18 12.31
N ARG A 70 -19.95 47.30 12.88
CA ARG A 70 -20.10 45.91 12.43
C ARG A 70 -20.72 45.82 11.02
N ARG A 71 -21.77 46.59 10.72
CA ARG A 71 -22.40 46.61 9.38
C ARG A 71 -21.46 47.12 8.28
N VAL A 72 -20.67 48.16 8.54
CA VAL A 72 -19.70 48.71 7.57
C VAL A 72 -18.43 47.82 7.48
N GLY A 73 -17.97 47.28 8.60
CA GLY A 73 -16.73 46.49 8.69
C GLY A 73 -16.79 45.11 8.02
N VAL A 74 -17.98 44.53 7.85
CA VAL A 74 -18.18 43.26 7.13
C VAL A 74 -18.22 43.49 5.61
N ALA A 75 -19.04 44.44 5.15
CA ALA A 75 -19.24 44.69 3.71
C ALA A 75 -17.95 45.08 2.96
N LYS A 76 -17.07 45.89 3.59
CA LYS A 76 -15.79 46.29 2.98
C LYS A 76 -14.66 45.24 3.10
N LYS A 77 -14.79 44.20 3.94
CA LYS A 77 -13.74 43.17 4.09
C LYS A 77 -13.88 41.97 3.16
N ILE A 78 -15.08 41.71 2.64
CA ILE A 78 -15.32 40.59 1.70
C ILE A 78 -14.80 40.94 0.30
N THR A 79 -15.24 42.08 -0.24
CA THR A 79 -14.96 42.51 -1.63
C THR A 79 -13.47 42.77 -1.90
N THR A 80 -12.74 43.40 -0.97
CA THR A 80 -11.29 43.63 -1.12
C THR A 80 -10.47 42.34 -0.99
N ARG A 81 -10.91 41.38 -0.17
CA ARG A 81 -10.15 40.14 0.08
C ARG A 81 -10.27 39.14 -1.06
N GLN A 82 -11.42 39.07 -1.75
CA GLN A 82 -11.58 38.27 -2.96
C GLN A 82 -10.81 38.86 -4.15
N LYS A 83 -10.88 40.18 -4.40
CA LYS A 83 -10.14 40.79 -5.52
C LYS A 83 -8.61 40.61 -5.42
N LYS A 84 -8.04 40.61 -4.21
CA LYS A 84 -6.60 40.37 -4.02
C LYS A 84 -6.15 38.91 -4.15
N LEU A 85 -7.08 37.97 -4.38
CA LEU A 85 -6.81 36.57 -4.71
C LEU A 85 -7.02 36.24 -6.20
N GLN A 86 -7.42 37.23 -7.02
CA GLN A 86 -7.58 37.10 -8.48
C GLN A 86 -6.69 38.06 -9.29
N GLN A 87 -5.83 38.85 -8.62
CA GLN A 87 -4.86 39.75 -9.26
C GLN A 87 -3.47 39.57 -8.66
N GLN A 88 -2.81 38.47 -9.03
CA GLN A 88 -1.35 38.28 -8.94
C GLN A 88 -0.79 37.63 -10.22
N SER A 89 -1.18 38.18 -11.37
CA SER A 89 -0.35 38.13 -12.58
C SER A 89 0.36 39.48 -12.74
N SER A 90 1.66 39.44 -13.04
CA SER A 90 2.63 40.55 -13.02
C SER A 90 3.08 41.09 -11.65
N SER A 91 4.38 41.43 -11.54
CA SER A 91 5.07 42.20 -10.47
C SER A 91 5.27 41.59 -9.06
N SER A 92 6.04 40.49 -8.94
CA SER A 92 7.15 40.35 -7.94
C SER A 92 7.78 38.94 -7.93
N SER A 93 8.70 38.66 -8.86
CA SER A 93 9.36 37.35 -9.01
C SER A 93 10.49 37.11 -7.99
N THR A 94 10.21 37.21 -6.69
CA THR A 94 11.25 37.09 -5.64
C THR A 94 10.77 36.52 -4.30
N SER A 95 9.45 36.40 -4.04
CA SER A 95 8.93 35.94 -2.73
C SER A 95 8.68 34.45 -2.62
N ALA A 96 8.37 33.75 -3.73
CA ALA A 96 7.98 32.34 -3.70
C ALA A 96 9.13 31.41 -3.30
N THR A 97 10.37 31.78 -3.63
CA THR A 97 11.62 31.03 -3.42
C THR A 97 12.32 31.38 -2.09
N GLU A 98 11.66 32.09 -1.18
CA GLU A 98 12.22 32.40 0.14
C GLU A 98 11.98 31.22 1.10
N GLU A 99 13.06 30.68 1.67
CA GLU A 99 12.98 29.61 2.66
C GLU A 99 12.45 30.11 4.02
N VAL A 100 11.63 29.28 4.64
CA VAL A 100 11.04 29.50 5.97
C VAL A 100 11.02 28.18 6.75
N GLN A 101 11.10 28.25 8.08
CA GLN A 101 10.95 27.07 8.93
C GLN A 101 9.54 26.98 9.50
N ILE A 102 8.95 25.78 9.39
CA ILE A 102 7.70 25.37 10.04
C ILE A 102 7.99 24.18 10.97
N ASN A 103 7.04 23.82 11.85
CA ASN A 103 7.19 22.61 12.67
C ASN A 103 6.28 21.50 12.13
N VAL A 104 6.81 20.28 12.01
CA VAL A 104 6.05 19.11 11.59
C VAL A 104 6.26 17.97 12.59
N GLY A 105 5.17 17.35 13.05
CA GLY A 105 5.21 16.17 13.92
C GLY A 105 4.55 14.95 13.28
N ILE A 106 4.39 13.89 14.06
CA ILE A 106 3.75 12.63 13.65
C ILE A 106 2.40 12.51 14.39
N ILE A 107 1.36 12.08 13.67
CA ILE A 107 0.12 11.53 14.23
C ILE A 107 0.20 10.01 14.12
N GLU A 108 -0.15 9.34 15.20
CA GLU A 108 -0.22 7.89 15.32
C GLU A 108 -1.55 7.47 15.94
N GLU A 109 -1.94 6.25 15.61
CA GLU A 109 -3.00 5.54 16.28
C GLU A 109 -2.50 4.99 17.63
N ASN A 110 -3.33 5.09 18.67
CA ASN A 110 -2.99 4.57 20.00
C ASN A 110 -3.60 3.17 20.24
N LYS A 111 -3.38 2.59 21.43
CA LYS A 111 -3.96 1.28 21.85
C LYS A 111 -5.49 1.27 22.02
N SER A 112 -6.18 2.28 21.52
CA SER A 112 -7.62 2.48 21.58
C SER A 112 -8.12 3.15 20.29
N GLU A 113 -7.48 2.79 19.16
CA GLU A 113 -7.91 3.07 17.77
C GLU A 113 -8.24 4.55 17.50
N THR A 114 -7.57 5.46 18.23
CA THR A 114 -7.79 6.91 18.13
C THR A 114 -6.51 7.64 17.76
N LEU A 115 -6.62 8.50 16.73
CA LEU A 115 -5.52 9.31 16.21
C LEU A 115 -5.06 10.35 17.24
N THR A 116 -3.79 10.25 17.64
CA THR A 116 -3.14 11.13 18.61
C THR A 116 -1.76 11.58 18.13
N LYS A 117 -1.30 12.74 18.59
CA LYS A 117 0.00 13.30 18.16
C LYS A 117 1.13 12.66 18.96
N ARG A 118 2.05 11.93 18.31
CA ARG A 118 3.23 11.31 18.94
C ARG A 118 3.99 12.37 19.76
N ARG A 119 3.97 12.26 21.08
CA ARG A 119 4.54 13.29 21.98
C ARG A 119 6.05 13.34 21.80
N GLY A 120 6.58 14.50 21.40
CA GLY A 120 8.01 14.71 21.16
C GLY A 120 8.42 14.70 19.68
N SER A 121 7.57 14.19 18.78
CA SER A 121 7.86 14.05 17.33
C SER A 121 8.01 15.36 16.53
N ARG A 122 7.72 16.52 17.12
CA ARG A 122 7.69 17.80 16.38
C ARG A 122 9.10 18.33 16.14
N ILE A 123 9.52 18.35 14.88
CA ILE A 123 10.81 18.85 14.42
C ILE A 123 10.65 20.06 13.48
N PRO A 124 11.64 20.96 13.39
CA PRO A 124 11.64 22.04 12.41
C PRO A 124 11.98 21.52 11.01
N VAL A 125 11.19 21.91 10.02
CA VAL A 125 11.37 21.58 8.60
C VAL A 125 11.51 22.88 7.81
N THR A 126 12.56 22.99 6.99
CA THR A 126 12.76 24.11 6.05
C THR A 126 11.95 23.85 4.78
N VAL A 127 11.13 24.83 4.39
CA VAL A 127 10.21 24.81 3.25
C VAL A 127 10.23 26.16 2.55
N TYR A 128 9.85 26.25 1.27
CA TYR A 128 9.65 27.54 0.60
C TYR A 128 8.26 28.11 0.91
N LYS A 129 8.10 29.43 0.87
CA LYS A 129 6.78 30.09 1.01
C LYS A 129 5.76 29.60 -0.02
N GLY A 130 6.22 29.30 -1.23
CA GLY A 130 5.41 28.78 -2.33
C GLY A 130 5.15 27.27 -2.31
N ASP A 131 5.77 26.49 -1.42
CA ASP A 131 5.56 25.03 -1.38
C ASP A 131 4.08 24.69 -1.15
N GLY A 132 3.58 23.71 -1.91
CA GLY A 132 2.28 23.10 -1.76
C GLY A 132 2.28 21.91 -0.80
N ARG A 133 1.26 21.06 -0.92
CA ARG A 133 1.05 19.91 -0.02
C ARG A 133 2.14 18.85 -0.18
N GLU A 134 2.52 18.55 -1.42
CA GLU A 134 3.43 17.44 -1.74
C GLU A 134 4.89 17.79 -1.47
N GLU A 135 5.29 19.03 -1.72
CA GLU A 135 6.63 19.53 -1.45
C GLU A 135 6.89 19.65 0.06
N VAL A 136 5.90 20.16 0.83
CA VAL A 136 5.96 20.14 2.30
C VAL A 136 5.98 18.72 2.83
N LEU A 137 5.14 17.82 2.29
CA LEU A 137 5.13 16.41 2.71
C LEU A 137 6.49 15.77 2.46
N ALA A 138 7.02 15.79 1.23
CA ALA A 138 8.30 15.18 0.89
C ALA A 138 9.46 15.71 1.75
N LYS A 139 9.54 17.03 1.97
CA LYS A 139 10.54 17.64 2.87
C LYS A 139 10.37 17.19 4.32
N SER A 140 9.14 17.01 4.78
CA SER A 140 8.83 16.51 6.12
C SER A 140 9.18 15.03 6.30
N LEU A 141 8.81 14.17 5.35
CA LEU A 141 9.13 12.73 5.39
C LEU A 141 10.64 12.49 5.41
N LYS A 142 11.38 13.22 4.57
CA LYS A 142 12.85 13.22 4.59
C LYS A 142 13.38 13.64 5.97
N LYS A 143 12.91 14.78 6.51
CA LYS A 143 13.44 15.33 7.77
C LYS A 143 13.08 14.48 8.99
N LEU A 144 11.93 13.80 8.99
CA LEU A 144 11.52 12.85 10.01
C LEU A 144 12.35 11.56 9.92
N GLY A 145 12.54 11.00 8.72
CA GLY A 145 13.40 9.82 8.50
C GLY A 145 14.89 10.04 8.79
N GLU A 146 15.35 11.30 8.86
CA GLU A 146 16.68 11.70 9.32
C GLU A 146 16.80 11.83 10.86
N HIS A 147 15.69 11.90 11.61
CA HIS A 147 15.68 12.37 13.01
C HIS A 147 14.90 11.48 13.99
N ASP A 148 13.91 10.72 13.54
CA ASP A 148 13.11 9.81 14.38
C ASP A 148 13.41 8.35 13.98
N GLN A 149 14.08 7.62 14.87
CA GLN A 149 14.49 6.23 14.67
C GLN A 149 13.29 5.26 14.50
N PHE A 150 12.09 5.68 14.90
CA PHE A 150 10.85 4.92 14.83
C PHE A 150 9.91 5.48 13.75
N PHE A 151 10.46 6.10 12.70
CA PHE A 151 9.71 6.61 11.55
C PHE A 151 9.94 5.76 10.30
N CYS A 152 8.91 5.08 9.82
CA CYS A 152 9.02 4.17 8.69
C CYS A 152 8.92 4.95 7.36
N ARG A 153 10.05 5.43 6.85
CA ARG A 153 10.16 6.19 5.58
C ARG A 153 9.58 5.53 4.32
N TYR A 154 9.17 4.26 4.39
CA TYR A 154 8.59 3.50 3.27
C TYR A 154 7.05 3.48 3.29
N ASP A 155 6.43 3.92 4.40
CA ASP A 155 4.97 3.99 4.51
C ASP A 155 4.39 5.16 3.69
N THR A 156 3.15 4.99 3.22
CA THR A 156 2.38 6.07 2.62
C THR A 156 1.81 7.00 3.70
N TYR A 157 2.36 8.20 3.82
CA TYR A 157 1.87 9.24 4.72
C TYR A 157 1.03 10.31 4.00
N GLN A 158 0.24 11.05 4.78
CA GLN A 158 -0.50 12.24 4.35
C GLN A 158 -0.16 13.43 5.24
N LEU A 159 -0.15 14.63 4.66
CA LEU A 159 0.04 15.88 5.39
C LEU A 159 -1.31 16.32 5.99
N CYS A 160 -1.35 16.50 7.30
CA CYS A 160 -2.54 16.85 8.07
C CYS A 160 -2.34 18.13 8.91
N TYR A 161 -3.45 18.76 9.23
CA TYR A 161 -3.55 19.87 10.17
C TYR A 161 -3.55 19.40 11.64
N PRO A 162 -3.44 20.31 12.63
CA PRO A 162 -3.52 19.96 14.05
C PRO A 162 -4.86 19.40 14.53
N ASP A 163 -5.87 19.28 13.68
CA ASP A 163 -7.17 18.63 13.93
C ASP A 163 -7.29 17.28 13.20
N CYS A 164 -6.15 16.71 12.77
CA CYS A 164 -6.02 15.49 11.96
C CYS A 164 -6.59 15.57 10.54
N SER A 165 -7.30 16.64 10.17
CA SER A 165 -7.85 16.80 8.81
C SER A 165 -6.77 17.02 7.74
N MET A 166 -7.03 16.55 6.52
CA MET A 166 -6.04 16.51 5.44
C MET A 166 -5.76 17.88 4.83
N ALA A 167 -4.47 18.20 4.64
CA ALA A 167 -3.99 19.50 4.14
C ALA A 167 -4.08 19.67 2.61
N PHE A 168 -5.23 19.33 2.00
CA PHE A 168 -5.49 19.60 0.58
C PHE A 168 -5.79 21.08 0.30
N ARG A 169 -6.51 21.74 1.22
CA ARG A 169 -7.04 23.10 1.07
C ARG A 169 -6.87 23.90 2.34
N ILE A 170 -6.81 25.23 2.24
CA ILE A 170 -6.71 26.12 3.40
C ILE A 170 -8.00 26.01 4.25
N PRO A 171 -7.94 25.76 5.58
CA PRO A 171 -9.13 25.44 6.37
C PRO A 171 -10.19 26.54 6.28
N GLY A 172 -11.45 26.15 6.08
CA GLY A 172 -12.55 27.10 5.82
C GLY A 172 -12.41 27.85 4.49
N SER A 173 -11.88 27.20 3.45
CA SER A 173 -11.99 27.60 2.06
C SER A 173 -12.19 26.37 1.17
N SER A 174 -13.31 26.33 0.43
CA SER A 174 -13.65 25.21 -0.45
C SER A 174 -12.77 25.11 -1.69
N ASN A 175 -12.20 26.23 -2.16
CA ASN A 175 -11.58 26.31 -3.50
C ASN A 175 -10.08 26.68 -3.50
N ILE A 176 -9.47 27.05 -2.37
CA ILE A 176 -8.05 27.46 -2.33
C ILE A 176 -7.17 26.27 -1.90
N PRO A 177 -6.26 25.76 -2.76
CA PRO A 177 -5.30 24.71 -2.40
C PRO A 177 -4.39 25.11 -1.24
N PHE A 178 -3.83 24.13 -0.54
CA PHE A 178 -2.83 24.41 0.49
C PHE A 178 -1.51 24.91 -0.11
N THR A 179 -0.99 26.00 0.48
CA THR A 179 0.40 26.46 0.35
C THR A 179 0.89 26.99 1.69
N VAL A 180 2.21 26.97 1.93
CA VAL A 180 2.80 27.46 3.19
C VAL A 180 2.45 28.92 3.47
N GLU A 181 2.56 29.82 2.50
CA GLU A 181 2.14 31.22 2.66
C GLU A 181 0.61 31.36 2.81
N GLY A 182 -0.19 30.59 2.07
CA GLY A 182 -1.65 30.59 2.19
C GLY A 182 -2.12 30.21 3.60
N TYR A 183 -1.51 29.19 4.19
CA TYR A 183 -1.84 28.74 5.55
C TYR A 183 -1.31 29.71 6.61
N LYS A 184 -0.12 30.28 6.41
CA LYS A 184 0.40 31.38 7.23
C LYS A 184 -0.55 32.59 7.26
N LEU A 185 -1.10 32.98 6.10
CA LEU A 185 -2.07 34.08 5.97
C LEU A 185 -3.46 33.75 6.55
N LYS A 186 -3.83 32.47 6.65
CA LYS A 186 -5.02 32.01 7.39
C LYS A 186 -4.81 32.06 8.90
N LEU A 187 -3.65 31.60 9.40
CA LEU A 187 -3.33 31.52 10.83
C LEU A 187 -2.95 32.88 11.45
N GLY A 188 -2.39 33.81 10.68
CA GLY A 188 -1.89 35.10 11.19
C GLY A 188 -0.64 34.99 12.08
N LYS A 189 0.02 33.83 12.10
CA LYS A 189 1.20 33.51 12.91
C LYS A 189 2.50 33.68 12.10
N PRO A 190 3.69 33.78 12.75
CA PRO A 190 4.97 33.58 12.07
C PRO A 190 5.13 32.12 11.63
N TYR A 191 5.95 31.86 10.60
CA TYR A 191 6.17 30.52 10.04
C TYR A 191 6.63 29.50 11.10
N SER A 192 7.53 29.90 12.01
CA SER A 192 8.00 29.06 13.14
C SER A 192 6.95 28.75 14.22
N LYS A 193 5.70 29.19 14.05
CA LYS A 193 4.52 28.84 14.85
C LYS A 193 3.38 28.24 14.01
N ILE A 194 3.70 27.80 12.79
CA ILE A 194 2.90 26.84 12.03
C ILE A 194 3.25 25.45 12.58
N GLU A 195 2.21 24.65 12.81
CA GLU A 195 2.32 23.23 13.15
C GLU A 195 1.50 22.46 12.12
N LEU A 196 2.13 21.49 11.47
CA LEU A 196 1.50 20.47 10.64
C LEU A 196 1.91 19.09 11.17
N PHE A 197 1.29 18.04 10.66
CA PHE A 197 1.60 16.67 11.05
C PHE A 197 1.63 15.77 9.82
N VAL A 198 2.44 14.71 9.86
CA VAL A 198 2.26 13.56 8.96
C VAL A 198 1.44 12.51 9.69
N CYS A 199 0.45 11.94 9.03
CA CYS A 199 -0.34 10.81 9.52
C CYS A 199 -0.21 9.65 8.54
N LEU A 200 -0.16 8.41 9.05
CA LEU A 200 -0.18 7.23 8.22
C LEU A 200 -1.50 7.18 7.43
N ALA A 201 -1.44 6.92 6.12
CA ALA A 201 -2.63 7.00 5.27
C ALA A 201 -3.69 5.93 5.60
N VAL A 202 -3.29 4.82 6.23
CA VAL A 202 -4.20 3.74 6.65
C VAL A 202 -5.19 4.23 7.72
N SER A 203 -4.68 4.82 8.81
CA SER A 203 -5.44 5.20 10.01
C SER A 203 -6.29 6.47 9.85
N LEU A 204 -6.17 7.19 8.72
CA LEU A 204 -7.09 8.27 8.36
C LEU A 204 -8.44 7.75 7.83
N LEU A 205 -8.54 6.45 7.50
CA LEU A 205 -9.70 5.85 6.84
C LEU A 205 -10.61 5.06 7.81
N GLU A 206 -10.21 4.89 9.07
CA GLU A 206 -11.03 4.28 10.15
C GLU A 206 -11.82 5.32 10.99
N GLN A 207 -11.75 6.62 10.65
CA GLN A 207 -12.52 7.67 11.34
C GLN A 207 -14.04 7.54 11.03
N PRO A 208 -14.93 7.39 12.04
CA PRO A 208 -16.37 7.48 11.82
C PRO A 208 -16.78 8.86 11.32
N ILE A 209 -17.83 8.92 10.51
CA ILE A 209 -18.41 10.19 10.05
C ILE A 209 -19.26 10.79 11.17
N ASP A 210 -18.63 11.59 12.04
CA ASP A 210 -19.32 12.43 13.01
C ASP A 210 -20.26 13.40 12.25
N SER A 211 -21.55 13.13 12.34
CA SER A 211 -22.59 13.87 11.64
C SER A 211 -22.89 15.19 12.36
N ASP A 212 -22.45 16.32 11.78
CA ASP A 212 -22.72 17.66 12.32
C ASP A 212 -24.25 17.91 12.41
N PRO A 213 -24.83 18.03 13.63
CA PRO A 213 -26.28 17.98 13.82
C PRO A 213 -27.00 19.33 13.61
N ASP A 214 -26.28 20.42 13.32
CA ASP A 214 -26.83 21.79 13.42
C ASP A 214 -27.19 22.45 12.06
N LEU A 215 -27.22 21.68 10.97
CA LEU A 215 -27.55 22.16 9.61
C LEU A 215 -29.00 21.96 9.16
N ASP A 216 -29.96 21.99 10.09
CA ASP A 216 -31.39 22.02 9.74
C ASP A 216 -32.17 23.15 10.41
N LYS A 217 -32.16 24.34 9.77
CA LYS A 217 -33.23 25.36 9.80
C LYS A 217 -33.07 26.47 8.74
N LYS A 218 -34.03 26.51 7.81
CA LYS A 218 -34.52 27.68 7.05
C LYS A 218 -33.55 28.47 6.16
N SER A 219 -33.79 28.41 4.85
CA SER A 219 -34.40 29.57 4.17
C SER A 219 -35.14 29.18 2.87
N THR A 220 -36.40 29.58 2.77
CA THR A 220 -37.16 29.60 1.51
C THR A 220 -36.90 30.92 0.78
N LEU A 221 -36.54 30.87 -0.51
CA LEU A 221 -36.94 31.92 -1.45
C LEU A 221 -36.99 31.42 -2.90
N ASN A 222 -37.92 31.99 -3.65
CA ASN A 222 -38.27 31.65 -5.03
C ASN A 222 -37.15 31.98 -6.04
N GLY A 223 -36.89 31.03 -6.94
CA GLY A 223 -37.22 31.16 -8.37
C GLY A 223 -36.63 32.31 -9.21
N LEU A 224 -35.95 31.93 -10.30
CA LEU A 224 -35.95 32.66 -11.56
C LEU A 224 -36.28 31.68 -12.69
N LYS A 225 -37.26 32.05 -13.53
CA LYS A 225 -37.50 31.44 -14.86
C LYS A 225 -36.55 32.07 -15.87
N MET A 226 -36.19 31.31 -16.90
CA MET A 226 -36.19 31.80 -18.27
C MET A 226 -36.89 30.74 -19.12
N ASP A 227 -37.86 31.18 -19.91
CA ASP A 227 -38.63 30.36 -20.84
C ASP A 227 -38.16 30.65 -22.30
N GLU A 228 -38.78 29.96 -23.27
CA GLU A 228 -38.85 30.30 -24.71
C GLU A 228 -37.61 29.89 -25.59
N GLU A 229 -37.77 29.36 -26.81
CA GLU A 229 -38.99 29.08 -27.59
C GLU A 229 -38.88 27.89 -28.61
N ALA A 230 -39.96 27.67 -29.37
CA ALA A 230 -40.26 26.57 -30.32
C ALA A 230 -39.33 26.51 -31.57
N GLY A 231 -39.39 25.53 -32.49
CA GLY A 231 -40.30 24.39 -32.78
C GLY A 231 -39.88 23.76 -34.14
N PRO A 232 -40.75 23.10 -34.94
CA PRO A 232 -42.16 22.70 -34.73
C PRO A 232 -42.43 21.19 -35.03
N SER A 233 -43.71 20.79 -35.05
CA SER A 233 -44.21 19.42 -35.20
C SER A 233 -44.21 18.85 -36.62
N PHE A 234 -44.30 17.51 -36.75
CA PHE A 234 -45.08 16.86 -37.81
C PHE A 234 -45.72 15.54 -37.30
N SER A 235 -46.86 15.16 -37.85
CA SER A 235 -47.70 14.04 -37.39
C SER A 235 -48.10 13.09 -38.50
N LYS A 236 -48.36 11.81 -38.15
CA LYS A 236 -49.32 10.96 -38.86
C LYS A 236 -49.75 9.73 -38.07
N GLU A 237 -51.04 9.39 -38.17
CA GLU A 237 -51.66 8.17 -37.66
C GLU A 237 -51.66 7.06 -38.72
N VAL A 238 -51.77 5.80 -38.28
CA VAL A 238 -52.50 4.71 -38.96
C VAL A 238 -53.26 3.90 -37.88
N ILE A 239 -54.37 3.25 -38.25
CA ILE A 239 -55.49 2.86 -37.36
C ILE A 239 -55.81 1.34 -37.43
N SER A 240 -56.18 0.76 -36.27
CA SER A 240 -56.89 -0.53 -36.01
C SER A 240 -56.32 -1.84 -36.61
N VAL A 241 -56.77 -3.08 -36.30
CA VAL A 241 -57.82 -3.71 -35.42
C VAL A 241 -57.15 -4.93 -34.72
N SER A 242 -57.71 -5.71 -33.77
CA SER A 242 -59.05 -5.89 -33.15
C SER A 242 -58.87 -6.16 -31.63
N ASP A 243 -59.84 -6.09 -30.70
CA ASP A 243 -61.15 -6.77 -30.49
C ASP A 243 -61.06 -8.24 -30.00
N GLU A 244 -61.27 -8.48 -28.69
CA GLU A 244 -62.40 -9.26 -28.13
C GLU A 244 -62.51 -9.02 -26.59
N ASP A 245 -63.69 -9.29 -26.01
CA ASP A 245 -64.22 -8.63 -24.80
C ASP A 245 -64.35 -9.50 -23.51
N ASP A 246 -64.98 -8.91 -22.48
CA ASP A 246 -65.71 -9.52 -21.34
C ASP A 246 -64.93 -10.08 -20.11
N ASP A 247 -65.39 -9.93 -18.85
CA ASP A 247 -66.40 -9.03 -18.24
C ASP A 247 -66.27 -9.06 -16.68
N LYS A 248 -67.02 -8.20 -15.99
CA LYS A 248 -67.51 -8.26 -14.59
C LYS A 248 -66.64 -7.66 -13.48
N THR A 249 -66.84 -6.36 -13.33
CA THR A 249 -66.74 -5.65 -12.04
C THR A 249 -67.62 -6.29 -10.95
N LYS A 250 -67.19 -6.19 -9.68
CA LYS A 250 -68.10 -5.92 -8.56
C LYS A 250 -67.38 -5.42 -7.30
N THR A 251 -67.90 -4.33 -6.72
CA THR A 251 -67.43 -3.72 -5.46
C THR A 251 -68.24 -4.19 -4.26
N ILE A 252 -67.57 -4.60 -3.18
CA ILE A 252 -68.12 -4.61 -1.81
C ILE A 252 -67.03 -4.04 -0.88
N ALA A 253 -67.42 -3.30 0.15
CA ALA A 253 -66.52 -2.64 1.10
C ALA A 253 -66.44 -3.36 2.46
N ASP A 254 -65.36 -3.06 3.19
CA ASP A 254 -65.11 -3.29 4.63
C ASP A 254 -65.60 -4.58 5.31
N GLU A 255 -64.64 -5.43 5.69
CA GLU A 255 -64.52 -5.84 7.10
C GLU A 255 -63.06 -6.20 7.45
N ARG A 256 -62.57 -5.76 8.62
CA ARG A 256 -61.16 -5.95 9.05
C ARG A 256 -61.01 -7.11 10.06
N PRO A 257 -60.23 -8.15 9.74
CA PRO A 257 -59.53 -8.96 10.73
C PRO A 257 -58.07 -8.48 10.85
N ASN A 258 -57.65 -8.08 12.06
CA ASN A 258 -56.31 -7.55 12.31
C ASN A 258 -55.24 -8.66 12.35
N LYS A 259 -54.74 -9.07 11.17
CA LYS A 259 -53.63 -10.03 11.06
C LYS A 259 -52.32 -9.37 11.47
N SER A 260 -51.82 -9.71 12.65
CA SER A 260 -50.43 -9.42 13.05
C SER A 260 -49.46 -9.97 12.02
N ARG A 261 -48.48 -9.15 11.61
CA ARG A 261 -47.43 -9.60 10.69
C ARG A 261 -46.39 -10.38 11.47
N VAL A 262 -45.99 -11.52 10.94
CA VAL A 262 -45.04 -12.46 11.54
C VAL A 262 -43.85 -12.59 10.58
N GLY A 263 -42.62 -12.44 11.09
CA GLY A 263 -41.38 -12.64 10.33
C GLY A 263 -40.61 -13.84 10.86
N SER A 264 -39.64 -14.34 10.09
CA SER A 264 -38.77 -15.44 10.52
C SER A 264 -37.50 -14.89 11.17
N CYS A 265 -37.11 -15.43 12.32
CA CYS A 265 -35.84 -15.11 12.97
C CYS A 265 -34.67 -15.68 12.14
N PRO A 266 -33.68 -14.86 11.71
CA PRO A 266 -32.58 -15.34 10.88
C PRO A 266 -31.60 -16.27 11.61
N VAL A 267 -31.67 -16.37 12.94
CA VAL A 267 -30.77 -17.20 13.77
C VAL A 267 -31.34 -18.60 14.03
N CYS A 268 -32.65 -18.74 14.21
CA CYS A 268 -33.31 -20.00 14.59
C CYS A 268 -34.48 -20.42 13.70
N SER A 269 -34.80 -19.64 12.66
CA SER A 269 -35.89 -19.86 11.70
C SER A 269 -37.30 -19.98 12.32
N GLN A 270 -37.50 -19.48 13.55
CA GLN A 270 -38.82 -19.42 14.19
C GLN A 270 -39.63 -18.21 13.72
N SER A 271 -40.93 -18.40 13.57
CA SER A 271 -41.89 -17.36 13.17
C SER A 271 -42.32 -16.51 14.38
N ILE A 272 -41.85 -15.27 14.45
CA ILE A 272 -42.04 -14.32 15.57
C ILE A 272 -42.79 -13.08 15.07
N PRO A 273 -43.70 -12.45 15.85
CA PRO A 273 -44.32 -11.18 15.48
C PRO A 273 -43.27 -10.14 15.10
N ILE A 274 -43.50 -9.35 14.04
CA ILE A 274 -42.48 -8.42 13.52
C ILE A 274 -42.00 -7.41 14.58
N ASP A 275 -42.90 -6.97 15.46
CA ASP A 275 -42.60 -6.00 16.52
C ASP A 275 -41.64 -6.58 17.59
N ASP A 276 -41.69 -7.90 17.82
CA ASP A 276 -40.80 -8.63 18.75
C ASP A 276 -39.54 -9.19 18.06
N LEU A 277 -39.55 -9.30 16.72
CA LEU A 277 -38.56 -10.02 15.92
C LEU A 277 -37.12 -9.52 16.13
N GLN A 278 -36.93 -8.20 16.24
CA GLN A 278 -35.61 -7.61 16.43
C GLN A 278 -35.03 -7.94 17.81
N GLN A 279 -35.85 -7.90 18.86
CA GLN A 279 -35.38 -8.24 20.20
C GLN A 279 -35.16 -9.75 20.35
N HIS A 280 -36.05 -10.57 19.80
CA HIS A 280 -35.84 -12.02 19.72
C HIS A 280 -34.56 -12.38 18.96
N ALA A 281 -34.28 -11.75 17.82
CA ALA A 281 -33.06 -12.03 17.04
C ALA A 281 -31.78 -11.75 17.85
N ASN A 282 -31.73 -10.64 18.58
CA ASN A 282 -30.63 -10.30 19.49
C ASN A 282 -30.49 -11.34 20.62
N ASP A 283 -31.59 -11.70 21.28
CA ASP A 283 -31.60 -12.69 22.36
C ASP A 283 -31.28 -14.12 21.89
N CYS A 284 -31.48 -14.41 20.60
CA CYS A 284 -31.12 -15.68 19.97
C CYS A 284 -29.63 -15.71 19.60
N LEU A 285 -29.09 -14.60 19.09
CA LEU A 285 -27.66 -14.44 18.81
C LEU A 285 -26.82 -14.67 20.08
N ASN A 286 -27.28 -14.10 21.20
CA ASN A 286 -26.66 -14.21 22.53
C ASN A 286 -26.80 -15.60 23.19
N LYS A 287 -27.37 -16.60 22.51
CA LYS A 287 -27.55 -17.97 23.01
C LYS A 287 -26.91 -19.05 22.12
N SER A 288 -26.02 -18.65 21.21
CA SER A 288 -25.15 -19.59 20.49
C SER A 288 -24.19 -20.31 21.46
N PRO A 289 -24.01 -21.65 21.38
CA PRO A 289 -23.32 -22.46 22.40
C PRO A 289 -21.79 -22.41 22.28
N LEU A 290 -21.22 -21.20 22.33
CA LEU A 290 -19.76 -20.94 22.31
C LEU A 290 -19.27 -20.15 23.54
N MET A 291 -20.07 -20.10 24.61
CA MET A 291 -19.77 -19.30 25.81
C MET A 291 -19.73 -20.08 27.14
N GLU A 292 -19.58 -21.41 27.10
CA GLU A 292 -19.45 -22.28 28.28
C GLU A 292 -18.04 -22.86 28.47
N LEU A 293 -16.98 -22.03 28.42
CA LEU A 293 -15.63 -22.45 28.85
C LEU A 293 -14.73 -21.31 29.38
N GLN A 294 -15.32 -20.31 30.04
CA GLN A 294 -14.58 -19.34 30.87
C GLN A 294 -14.98 -19.45 32.35
N GLY A 295 -14.44 -20.46 33.02
CA GLY A 295 -14.56 -20.65 34.47
C GLY A 295 -13.20 -20.57 35.16
N HIS A 296 -13.00 -19.51 35.95
CA HIS A 296 -11.87 -19.29 36.88
C HIS A 296 -10.46 -19.09 36.26
N LEU A 297 -10.06 -17.81 36.17
CA LEU A 297 -8.67 -17.39 36.37
C LEU A 297 -8.63 -16.28 37.44
N PRO A 298 -7.56 -16.16 38.27
CA PRO A 298 -7.47 -15.13 39.31
C PRO A 298 -7.18 -13.72 38.77
N ALA A 299 -7.18 -12.73 39.68
CA ALA A 299 -6.83 -11.35 39.38
C ALA A 299 -5.35 -11.18 38.95
N PRO A 300 -5.02 -10.14 38.14
CA PRO A 300 -3.69 -9.99 37.55
C PRO A 300 -2.68 -9.30 38.48
N GLU A 301 -1.61 -10.00 38.82
CA GLU A 301 -0.35 -9.42 39.29
C GLU A 301 0.81 -9.96 38.43
N ASP A 302 1.94 -9.24 38.45
CA ASP A 302 3.17 -9.47 37.67
C ASP A 302 3.09 -9.40 36.13
N LEU A 303 3.42 -8.21 35.61
CA LEU A 303 3.79 -7.94 34.23
C LEU A 303 5.07 -8.71 33.84
N VAL A 304 4.97 -9.64 32.89
CA VAL A 304 6.12 -10.25 32.20
C VAL A 304 6.06 -9.92 30.70
N ASP A 305 7.20 -9.55 30.12
CA ASP A 305 7.31 -9.19 28.70
C ASP A 305 7.02 -10.41 27.80
N HIS A 306 6.21 -10.22 26.76
CA HIS A 306 5.74 -11.26 25.84
C HIS A 306 6.11 -10.93 24.40
N THR A 307 7.41 -10.84 24.16
CA THR A 307 8.04 -10.84 22.82
C THR A 307 8.57 -12.23 22.42
N GLN A 308 8.13 -13.28 23.12
CA GLN A 308 8.44 -14.69 22.85
C GLN A 308 7.17 -15.44 22.40
N THR A 309 7.14 -16.21 21.30
CA THR A 309 8.08 -16.31 20.16
C THR A 309 7.29 -16.72 18.91
N MET A 310 7.36 -15.95 17.80
CA MET A 310 6.84 -16.36 16.47
C MET A 310 7.79 -17.33 15.73
N PHE A 311 8.51 -18.15 16.49
CA PHE A 311 9.46 -19.13 15.98
C PHE A 311 9.39 -20.35 16.87
N GLU A 312 8.96 -21.47 16.32
CA GLU A 312 9.09 -22.75 17.00
C GLU A 312 10.56 -23.20 16.99
N LYS A 313 10.87 -24.19 17.83
CA LYS A 313 12.20 -24.81 17.85
C LYS A 313 12.06 -26.25 17.38
N ASP A 314 12.67 -26.54 16.25
CA ASP A 314 12.87 -27.91 15.80
C ASP A 314 13.71 -28.68 16.84
N LEU A 315 13.69 -30.02 16.79
CA LEU A 315 14.55 -30.86 17.65
C LEU A 315 16.05 -30.54 17.49
N ASP A 316 16.46 -30.00 16.35
CA ASP A 316 17.82 -29.52 16.05
C ASP A 316 18.12 -28.08 16.53
N GLY A 317 17.16 -27.41 17.19
CA GLY A 317 17.30 -26.03 17.68
C GLY A 317 17.25 -24.94 16.61
N LYS A 318 16.97 -25.31 15.34
CA LYS A 318 16.63 -24.36 14.27
C LYS A 318 15.30 -23.68 14.57
N ARG A 319 15.16 -22.43 14.08
CA ARG A 319 13.93 -21.63 14.21
C ARG A 319 13.05 -21.82 12.97
N THR A 320 12.03 -22.63 13.09
CA THR A 320 10.94 -22.71 12.11
C THR A 320 10.07 -21.46 12.21
N PHE A 321 9.66 -20.93 11.06
CA PHE A 321 8.74 -19.80 10.96
C PHE A 321 7.46 -20.30 10.31
N GLU A 322 6.35 -20.26 11.05
CA GLU A 322 5.02 -20.59 10.53
C GLU A 322 4.15 -19.33 10.51
N PRO A 323 3.74 -18.85 9.32
CA PRO A 323 2.88 -17.69 9.20
C PRO A 323 1.42 -18.05 9.50
N ARG A 324 0.78 -17.29 10.38
CA ARG A 324 -0.64 -17.47 10.73
C ARG A 324 -1.61 -17.07 9.61
N ASN A 325 -1.16 -16.25 8.65
CA ASN A 325 -1.85 -15.84 7.42
C ASN A 325 -0.86 -15.11 6.49
N GLN A 326 -1.29 -14.84 5.25
CA GLN A 326 -0.48 -14.14 4.24
C GLN A 326 -0.07 -12.71 4.67
N SER A 327 -0.92 -11.96 5.36
CA SER A 327 -0.61 -10.60 5.81
C SER A 327 0.47 -10.57 6.89
N ASP A 328 0.45 -11.54 7.81
CA ASP A 328 1.52 -11.78 8.78
C ASP A 328 2.83 -12.16 8.05
N TYR A 329 2.76 -13.03 7.03
CA TYR A 329 3.92 -13.42 6.23
C TYR A 329 4.60 -12.23 5.54
N ILE A 330 3.84 -11.48 4.74
CA ILE A 330 4.32 -10.33 3.96
C ILE A 330 4.99 -9.31 4.88
N ARG A 331 4.41 -9.03 6.05
CA ARG A 331 4.99 -8.08 7.02
C ARG A 331 6.35 -8.53 7.56
N GLU A 332 6.57 -9.82 7.81
CA GLU A 332 7.88 -10.31 8.25
C GLU A 332 8.89 -10.35 7.07
N VAL A 333 8.46 -10.66 5.85
CA VAL A 333 9.29 -10.54 4.63
C VAL A 333 9.73 -9.10 4.39
N GLN A 334 8.82 -8.12 4.49
CA GLN A 334 9.10 -6.68 4.42
C GLN A 334 10.19 -6.29 5.43
N LYS A 335 10.03 -6.66 6.71
CA LYS A 335 11.03 -6.38 7.77
C LYS A 335 12.41 -6.96 7.47
N ALA A 336 12.48 -8.14 6.84
CA ALA A 336 13.74 -8.73 6.40
C ALA A 336 14.33 -7.95 5.21
N LEU A 337 13.54 -7.69 4.16
CA LEU A 337 13.98 -7.03 2.93
C LEU A 337 14.41 -5.56 3.11
N VAL A 338 14.01 -4.88 4.19
CA VAL A 338 14.59 -3.57 4.59
C VAL A 338 16.12 -3.63 4.75
N LYS A 339 16.70 -4.80 5.06
CA LYS A 339 18.16 -5.01 5.15
C LYS A 339 18.87 -5.15 3.78
N CYS A 340 18.12 -5.24 2.68
CA CYS A 340 18.67 -5.42 1.34
C CYS A 340 19.06 -4.09 0.68
N VAL A 341 18.29 -3.02 0.94
CA VAL A 341 18.44 -1.75 0.23
C VAL A 341 19.26 -0.75 1.04
N LEU A 342 20.43 -0.38 0.53
CA LEU A 342 21.14 0.80 1.00
C LEU A 342 20.46 2.05 0.42
N ILE A 343 20.16 3.01 1.30
CA ILE A 343 19.36 4.23 1.01
C ILE A 343 20.03 5.11 -0.06
N GLU A 344 21.34 4.99 -0.21
CA GLU A 344 22.19 5.80 -1.07
C GLU A 344 22.35 5.22 -2.49
N ASN A 345 21.76 4.04 -2.77
CA ASN A 345 21.80 3.43 -4.09
C ASN A 345 21.03 4.31 -5.10
N PRO A 346 21.68 4.88 -6.12
CA PRO A 346 21.00 5.70 -7.11
C PRO A 346 20.09 4.86 -8.01
N THR A 347 19.21 5.53 -8.75
CA THR A 347 18.30 4.90 -9.72
C THR A 347 18.94 4.80 -11.10
N ILE A 348 18.65 3.72 -11.83
CA ILE A 348 18.99 3.53 -13.24
C ILE A 348 17.73 3.23 -14.07
N ASP A 349 17.61 3.87 -15.23
CA ASP A 349 16.56 3.59 -16.21
C ASP A 349 16.98 2.40 -17.10
N LEU A 350 16.31 1.26 -16.93
CA LEU A 350 16.47 0.08 -17.77
C LEU A 350 15.44 0.11 -18.91
N PHE A 351 15.93 0.26 -20.14
CA PHE A 351 15.10 0.28 -21.35
C PHE A 351 14.96 -1.12 -21.96
N VAL A 352 13.72 -1.58 -22.13
CA VAL A 352 13.39 -2.97 -22.51
C VAL A 352 12.36 -3.05 -23.64
N ARG A 353 12.35 -4.17 -24.37
CA ARG A 353 11.36 -4.50 -25.40
C ARG A 353 10.44 -5.61 -24.91
N ARG A 354 9.14 -5.53 -25.23
CA ARG A 354 8.15 -6.56 -24.87
C ARG A 354 8.46 -7.89 -25.57
N GLY A 355 8.39 -8.99 -24.82
CA GLY A 355 8.80 -10.33 -25.26
C GLY A 355 10.32 -10.55 -25.28
N PHE A 356 11.10 -9.63 -24.73
CA PHE A 356 12.57 -9.70 -24.63
C PHE A 356 13.09 -9.19 -23.26
N GLU A 357 12.22 -9.09 -22.26
CA GLU A 357 12.49 -8.57 -20.91
C GLU A 357 13.76 -9.17 -20.31
N PHE A 358 13.87 -10.50 -20.33
CA PHE A 358 15.04 -11.19 -19.80
C PHE A 358 16.30 -10.98 -20.67
N ASP A 359 16.17 -11.00 -22.01
CA ASP A 359 17.31 -10.79 -22.89
C ASP A 359 17.90 -9.39 -22.76
N ASP A 360 17.06 -8.36 -22.69
CA ASP A 360 17.50 -6.97 -22.56
C ASP A 360 18.06 -6.68 -21.15
N PHE A 361 17.51 -7.29 -20.10
CA PHE A 361 18.08 -7.27 -18.75
C PHE A 361 19.47 -7.91 -18.71
N ALA A 362 19.62 -9.14 -19.21
CA ALA A 362 20.91 -9.84 -19.23
C ALA A 362 21.95 -9.08 -20.08
N ARG A 363 21.55 -8.55 -21.24
CA ARG A 363 22.38 -7.68 -22.09
C ARG A 363 22.74 -6.35 -21.45
N TYR A 364 22.02 -5.88 -20.45
CA TYR A 364 22.37 -4.70 -19.68
C TYR A 364 23.42 -5.04 -18.63
N PHE A 365 23.16 -6.00 -17.73
CA PHE A 365 24.05 -6.27 -16.60
C PHE A 365 25.32 -7.06 -16.96
N ASN A 366 25.34 -7.79 -18.08
CA ASN A 366 26.57 -8.43 -18.58
C ASN A 366 27.56 -7.45 -19.24
N LYS A 367 27.19 -6.17 -19.46
CA LYS A 367 28.12 -5.15 -19.98
C LYS A 367 29.13 -4.73 -18.91
N SER A 368 30.41 -4.78 -19.27
CA SER A 368 31.53 -4.53 -18.35
C SER A 368 31.51 -3.16 -17.68
N TRP A 369 30.98 -2.13 -18.33
CA TRP A 369 30.87 -0.78 -17.77
C TRP A 369 29.68 -0.63 -16.80
N ASN A 370 28.57 -1.34 -17.02
CA ASN A 370 27.41 -1.39 -16.11
C ASN A 370 27.70 -2.15 -14.81
N LYS A 371 28.86 -2.82 -14.68
CA LYS A 371 29.24 -3.53 -13.43
C LYS A 371 29.42 -2.61 -12.21
N LYS A 372 29.44 -1.28 -12.40
CA LYS A 372 29.40 -0.28 -11.32
C LYS A 372 27.98 0.07 -10.85
N GLU A 373 26.96 -0.38 -11.57
CA GLU A 373 25.56 -0.03 -11.37
C GLU A 373 24.73 -1.19 -10.81
N ILE A 374 25.34 -2.35 -10.56
CA ILE A 374 24.62 -3.51 -10.05
C ILE A 374 24.35 -3.34 -8.55
N GLY A 375 23.07 -3.38 -8.17
CA GLY A 375 22.59 -2.96 -6.85
C GLY A 375 21.94 -1.58 -6.84
N HIS A 376 22.02 -0.81 -7.93
CA HIS A 376 21.20 0.38 -8.12
C HIS A 376 19.70 0.01 -8.20
N ILE A 377 18.83 0.95 -7.83
CA ILE A 377 17.38 0.81 -7.98
C ILE A 377 17.05 0.82 -9.47
N ILE A 378 16.33 -0.19 -9.95
CA ILE A 378 16.02 -0.34 -11.37
C ILE A 378 14.63 0.24 -11.62
N LYS A 379 14.53 1.22 -12.53
CA LYS A 379 13.26 1.73 -13.08
C LYS A 379 13.06 1.18 -14.48
N ILE A 380 11.92 0.52 -14.72
CA ILE A 380 11.63 -0.11 -16.01
C ILE A 380 11.01 0.89 -16.99
N ASN A 381 11.52 0.93 -18.22
CA ASN A 381 11.00 1.78 -19.30
C ASN A 381 10.80 0.94 -20.58
N TYR A 382 9.56 0.71 -20.98
CA TYR A 382 9.26 -0.01 -22.22
C TYR A 382 9.46 0.88 -23.45
N LEU A 383 10.24 0.39 -24.43
CA LEU A 383 10.50 1.10 -25.68
C LEU A 383 9.27 1.11 -26.60
N GLY A 384 8.97 2.29 -27.18
CA GLY A 384 7.87 2.48 -28.13
C GLY A 384 6.52 2.86 -27.52
N ILE A 385 6.45 3.05 -26.19
CA ILE A 385 5.29 3.52 -25.44
C ILE A 385 5.61 4.91 -24.88
N GLU A 386 4.59 5.72 -24.53
CA GLU A 386 4.79 6.94 -23.75
C GLU A 386 5.48 6.63 -22.41
N VAL A 387 6.32 7.54 -21.92
CA VAL A 387 7.14 7.32 -20.72
C VAL A 387 6.28 7.36 -19.47
N GLY A 388 5.80 6.18 -19.06
CA GLY A 388 5.08 6.00 -17.80
C GLY A 388 5.95 6.30 -16.58
N VAL A 389 5.31 6.76 -15.51
CA VAL A 389 5.91 6.74 -14.17
C VAL A 389 5.77 5.31 -13.64
N ASP A 390 6.89 4.66 -13.33
CA ASP A 390 6.88 3.31 -12.77
C ASP A 390 6.58 3.38 -11.27
N ASP A 391 5.30 3.54 -10.92
CA ASP A 391 4.76 3.38 -9.57
C ASP A 391 4.69 1.87 -9.17
N GLY A 392 5.67 1.08 -9.63
CA GLY A 392 5.82 -0.35 -9.43
C GLY A 392 4.96 -1.23 -10.35
N GLY A 393 3.96 -0.70 -11.05
CA GLY A 393 3.13 -1.50 -11.95
C GLY A 393 3.82 -1.96 -13.22
N VAL A 394 4.77 -1.16 -13.75
CA VAL A 394 5.59 -1.55 -14.91
C VAL A 394 6.66 -2.55 -14.47
N SER A 395 7.29 -2.31 -13.31
CA SER A 395 8.19 -3.28 -12.69
C SER A 395 7.53 -4.66 -12.46
N ARG A 396 6.30 -4.71 -11.95
CA ARG A 396 5.56 -5.98 -11.73
C ARG A 396 5.34 -6.77 -13.02
N GLU A 397 4.79 -6.12 -14.06
CA GLU A 397 4.61 -6.71 -15.39
C GLU A 397 5.94 -7.27 -15.93
N PHE A 398 7.00 -6.46 -15.88
CA PHE A 398 8.35 -6.82 -16.34
C PHE A 398 8.93 -8.05 -15.61
N TYR A 399 8.85 -8.10 -14.28
CA TYR A 399 9.40 -9.24 -13.52
C TYR A 399 8.59 -10.52 -13.73
N SER A 400 7.25 -10.45 -13.86
CA SER A 400 6.43 -11.60 -14.23
C SER A 400 6.81 -12.16 -15.61
N GLU A 401 6.96 -11.31 -16.63
CA GLU A 401 7.37 -11.76 -17.97
C GLU A 401 8.81 -12.30 -18.00
N ALA A 402 9.75 -11.60 -17.34
CA ALA A 402 11.13 -12.06 -17.26
C ALA A 402 11.24 -13.41 -16.52
N PHE A 403 10.45 -13.64 -15.47
CA PHE A 403 10.41 -14.93 -14.76
C PHE A 403 9.80 -16.05 -15.61
N SER A 404 8.72 -15.79 -16.35
CA SER A 404 8.14 -16.76 -17.28
C SER A 404 9.17 -17.17 -18.35
N GLN A 405 9.85 -16.19 -18.95
CA GLN A 405 10.93 -16.41 -19.92
C GLN A 405 12.09 -17.22 -19.29
N VAL A 406 12.54 -16.88 -18.09
CA VAL A 406 13.63 -17.59 -17.38
C VAL A 406 13.23 -19.03 -17.03
N MET A 407 12.02 -19.26 -16.51
CA MET A 407 11.54 -20.60 -16.14
C MET A 407 11.48 -21.51 -17.38
N GLN A 408 10.81 -21.07 -18.44
CA GLN A 408 10.66 -21.84 -19.67
C GLN A 408 11.98 -22.12 -20.39
N ARG A 409 12.94 -21.18 -20.33
CA ARG A 409 14.23 -21.30 -21.04
C ARG A 409 15.28 -22.03 -20.21
N CYS A 410 15.47 -21.65 -18.95
CA CYS A 410 16.65 -21.99 -18.15
C CYS A 410 16.42 -23.06 -17.08
N PHE A 411 15.17 -23.47 -16.85
CA PHE A 411 14.80 -24.51 -15.90
C PHE A 411 14.03 -25.65 -16.58
N ARG A 412 13.86 -26.77 -15.89
CA ARG A 412 12.99 -27.89 -16.26
C ARG A 412 12.30 -28.45 -15.02
N PRO A 413 11.08 -29.01 -15.11
CA PRO A 413 10.43 -29.62 -13.96
C PRO A 413 11.26 -30.82 -13.44
N VAL A 414 11.16 -31.11 -12.14
CA VAL A 414 11.75 -32.31 -11.53
C VAL A 414 11.05 -33.56 -12.05
N ASP A 415 9.72 -33.57 -12.03
CA ASP A 415 8.88 -34.54 -12.74
C ASP A 415 8.00 -33.81 -13.77
N PRO A 416 8.13 -34.09 -15.08
CA PRO A 416 7.24 -33.56 -16.11
C PRO A 416 5.74 -33.81 -15.87
N LYS A 417 5.38 -34.82 -15.09
CA LYS A 417 3.99 -35.14 -14.70
C LYS A 417 3.52 -34.41 -13.45
N ASN A 418 4.43 -33.87 -12.64
CA ASN A 418 4.11 -33.23 -11.36
C ASN A 418 4.98 -31.99 -11.12
N GLN A 419 4.55 -30.87 -11.71
CA GLN A 419 5.25 -29.58 -11.60
C GLN A 419 5.18 -28.97 -10.18
N GLN A 420 4.35 -29.50 -9.28
CA GLN A 420 4.30 -29.08 -7.86
C GLN A 420 5.57 -29.48 -7.08
N LEU A 421 6.38 -30.41 -7.61
CA LEU A 421 7.73 -30.69 -7.11
C LEU A 421 8.75 -29.59 -7.45
N GLY A 422 8.32 -28.60 -8.24
CA GLY A 422 9.14 -27.49 -8.71
C GLY A 422 10.09 -27.86 -9.85
N PHE A 423 10.94 -26.90 -10.17
CA PHE A 423 11.83 -26.91 -11.31
C PHE A 423 13.30 -26.82 -10.88
N GLU A 424 14.16 -27.54 -11.59
CA GLU A 424 15.62 -27.52 -11.41
C GLU A 424 16.33 -26.96 -12.66
N PRO A 425 17.56 -26.40 -12.54
CA PRO A 425 18.22 -25.75 -13.66
C PRO A 425 18.48 -26.71 -14.83
N ALA A 426 18.16 -26.28 -16.04
CA ALA A 426 18.52 -27.01 -17.25
C ALA A 426 20.02 -26.84 -17.53
N LEU A 427 20.71 -27.92 -17.90
CA LEU A 427 22.16 -27.89 -18.19
C LEU A 427 22.44 -27.02 -19.43
N ARG A 428 22.94 -25.80 -19.20
CA ARG A 428 23.21 -24.80 -20.24
C ARG A 428 24.67 -24.33 -20.22
N TYR A 429 25.56 -25.16 -20.75
CA TYR A 429 27.01 -24.91 -20.80
C TYR A 429 27.40 -23.57 -21.45
N VAL A 430 26.62 -23.08 -22.43
CA VAL A 430 26.85 -21.76 -23.05
C VAL A 430 26.59 -20.64 -22.04
N SER A 431 25.44 -20.66 -21.36
CA SER A 431 25.02 -19.64 -20.39
C SER A 431 25.93 -19.55 -19.14
N ALA A 432 26.72 -20.59 -18.87
CA ALA A 432 27.77 -20.60 -17.86
C ALA A 432 29.05 -19.84 -18.27
N THR A 433 29.13 -19.32 -19.51
CA THR A 433 30.31 -18.62 -20.03
C THR A 433 30.07 -17.15 -20.41
N ASP A 434 28.81 -16.73 -20.57
CA ASP A 434 28.42 -15.40 -21.06
C ASP A 434 27.88 -14.45 -19.96
N GLY A 435 27.79 -14.93 -18.71
CA GLY A 435 27.27 -14.20 -17.55
C GLY A 435 25.76 -14.33 -17.34
N THR A 436 25.03 -14.98 -18.24
CA THR A 436 23.55 -15.10 -18.18
C THR A 436 23.04 -15.66 -16.86
N LEU A 437 23.74 -16.62 -16.25
CA LEU A 437 23.34 -17.20 -14.96
C LEU A 437 23.50 -16.21 -13.78
N GLU A 438 24.55 -15.38 -13.78
CA GLU A 438 24.73 -14.30 -12.80
C GLU A 438 23.61 -13.25 -12.96
N ALA A 439 23.21 -12.93 -14.20
CA ALA A 439 22.08 -12.05 -14.48
C ALA A 439 20.73 -12.64 -14.04
N ILE A 440 20.50 -13.96 -14.18
CA ILE A 440 19.28 -14.62 -13.66
C ILE A 440 19.23 -14.51 -12.13
N GLY A 441 20.35 -14.78 -11.45
CA GLY A 441 20.43 -14.63 -9.99
C GLY A 441 20.15 -13.19 -9.53
N HIS A 442 20.63 -12.20 -10.29
CA HIS A 442 20.34 -10.78 -10.04
C HIS A 442 18.87 -10.44 -10.25
N LEU A 443 18.25 -10.91 -11.34
CA LEU A 443 16.84 -10.71 -11.67
C LEU A 443 15.93 -11.19 -10.53
N PHE A 444 16.20 -12.37 -9.96
CA PHE A 444 15.41 -12.92 -8.86
C PHE A 444 15.38 -12.00 -7.63
N VAL A 445 16.53 -11.48 -7.20
CA VAL A 445 16.60 -10.58 -6.03
C VAL A 445 16.18 -9.14 -6.35
N ALA A 446 16.35 -8.70 -7.59
CA ALA A 446 15.82 -7.42 -8.06
C ALA A 446 14.28 -7.40 -8.01
N SER A 447 13.61 -8.50 -8.37
CA SER A 447 12.14 -8.61 -8.25
C SER A 447 11.69 -8.43 -6.80
N LEU A 448 12.30 -9.15 -5.85
CA LEU A 448 11.99 -9.03 -4.42
C LEU A 448 12.15 -7.61 -3.89
N VAL A 449 13.17 -6.87 -4.36
CA VAL A 449 13.49 -5.51 -3.93
C VAL A 449 12.58 -4.45 -4.56
N HIS A 450 12.15 -4.65 -5.81
CA HIS A 450 11.32 -3.69 -6.57
C HIS A 450 9.81 -4.03 -6.56
N ASN A 451 9.36 -4.81 -5.58
CA ASN A 451 7.96 -5.25 -5.41
C ASN A 451 7.38 -6.03 -6.61
N GLY A 452 8.20 -6.81 -7.30
CA GLY A 452 7.79 -7.86 -8.23
C GLY A 452 7.40 -9.17 -7.52
N PRO A 453 7.02 -10.22 -8.26
CA PRO A 453 6.72 -11.54 -7.69
C PRO A 453 7.98 -12.21 -7.11
N GLY A 454 7.79 -13.18 -6.22
CA GLY A 454 8.83 -14.15 -5.88
C GLY A 454 8.93 -15.23 -6.98
N PRO A 455 10.10 -15.85 -7.23
CA PRO A 455 10.22 -16.89 -8.26
C PRO A 455 9.23 -18.04 -8.12
N ASN A 456 8.93 -18.52 -6.90
CA ASN A 456 7.96 -19.55 -6.55
C ASN A 456 8.02 -20.90 -7.33
N PHE A 457 8.94 -21.09 -8.28
CA PHE A 457 9.05 -22.32 -9.10
C PHE A 457 10.22 -23.24 -8.75
N PHE A 458 11.14 -22.89 -7.84
CA PHE A 458 12.31 -23.73 -7.54
C PHE A 458 11.90 -25.05 -6.86
N ALA A 459 12.48 -26.16 -7.30
CA ALA A 459 12.45 -27.40 -6.52
C ALA A 459 13.05 -27.16 -5.12
N PRO A 460 12.51 -27.75 -4.03
CA PRO A 460 12.96 -27.46 -2.67
C PRO A 460 14.47 -27.60 -2.46
N TRP A 461 15.09 -28.60 -3.09
CA TRP A 461 16.53 -28.84 -3.03
C TRP A 461 17.38 -27.70 -3.62
N VAL A 462 16.87 -27.00 -4.64
CA VAL A 462 17.54 -25.86 -5.30
C VAL A 462 17.65 -24.68 -4.35
N PHE A 463 16.53 -24.32 -3.70
CA PHE A 463 16.54 -23.24 -2.70
C PHE A 463 17.36 -23.62 -1.47
N GLN A 464 17.27 -24.86 -0.99
CA GLN A 464 18.08 -25.37 0.12
C GLN A 464 19.59 -25.31 -0.18
N TYR A 465 20.01 -25.65 -1.40
CA TYR A 465 21.42 -25.53 -1.81
C TYR A 465 21.89 -24.07 -1.87
N ILE A 466 21.11 -23.18 -2.50
CA ILE A 466 21.46 -21.75 -2.62
C ILE A 466 21.55 -21.09 -1.24
N SER A 467 20.60 -21.38 -0.34
CA SER A 467 20.57 -20.84 1.02
C SER A 467 21.60 -21.51 1.93
N GLY A 468 21.44 -22.78 2.27
CA GLY A 468 22.23 -23.49 3.28
C GLY A 468 23.38 -24.36 2.76
N GLY A 469 23.60 -24.43 1.44
CA GLY A 469 24.55 -25.38 0.85
C GLY A 469 24.06 -26.83 0.92
N LEU A 470 24.83 -27.75 0.32
CA LEU A 470 24.49 -29.17 0.21
C LEU A 470 24.10 -29.82 1.55
N GLU A 471 24.79 -29.49 2.64
CA GLU A 471 24.58 -30.17 3.93
C GLU A 471 23.18 -29.90 4.53
N ASN A 472 22.52 -28.82 4.10
CA ASN A 472 21.14 -28.46 4.45
C ASN A 472 20.11 -28.91 3.39
N VAL A 473 20.52 -29.59 2.32
CA VAL A 473 19.58 -30.20 1.36
C VAL A 473 18.94 -31.43 2.00
N ILE A 474 17.61 -31.41 2.11
CA ILE A 474 16.79 -32.54 2.48
C ILE A 474 16.77 -33.49 1.27
N LEU A 475 17.24 -34.71 1.48
CA LEU A 475 17.32 -35.72 0.43
C LEU A 475 15.91 -36.28 0.15
N PRO A 476 15.44 -36.31 -1.11
CA PRO A 476 14.18 -36.95 -1.44
C PRO A 476 14.29 -38.47 -1.30
N GLU A 477 13.15 -39.15 -1.10
CA GLU A 477 13.08 -40.63 -1.09
C GLU A 477 13.47 -41.25 -2.45
N ASP A 478 13.20 -40.53 -3.54
CA ASP A 478 13.33 -41.00 -4.90
C ASP A 478 14.01 -39.96 -5.78
N ILE A 479 14.89 -40.42 -6.68
CA ILE A 479 15.57 -39.61 -7.71
C ILE A 479 15.52 -40.28 -9.09
N GLY A 480 14.74 -41.36 -9.25
CA GLY A 480 14.74 -42.22 -10.44
C GLY A 480 15.77 -43.35 -10.41
N ASP A 481 16.69 -43.36 -9.43
CA ASP A 481 17.65 -44.45 -9.20
C ASP A 481 17.04 -45.50 -8.24
N SER A 482 16.92 -46.74 -8.71
CA SER A 482 16.31 -47.82 -7.92
C SER A 482 17.17 -48.27 -6.74
N LEU A 483 18.50 -48.20 -6.85
CA LEU A 483 19.42 -48.56 -5.77
C LEU A 483 19.44 -47.47 -4.70
N TYR A 484 19.44 -46.19 -5.10
CA TYR A 484 19.26 -45.07 -4.18
C TYR A 484 18.02 -45.27 -3.31
N LYS A 485 16.88 -45.64 -3.91
CA LYS A 485 15.63 -45.88 -3.17
C LYS A 485 15.70 -47.11 -2.24
N LYS A 486 16.33 -48.21 -2.68
CA LYS A 486 16.62 -49.38 -1.81
C LYS A 486 17.44 -48.93 -0.60
N ILE A 487 18.50 -48.15 -0.82
CA ILE A 487 19.40 -47.63 0.23
C ILE A 487 18.66 -46.66 1.16
N TYR A 488 17.77 -45.80 0.65
CA TYR A 488 16.97 -44.85 1.44
C TYR A 488 16.04 -45.56 2.42
N HIS A 489 15.49 -46.72 2.05
CA HIS A 489 14.58 -47.49 2.90
C HIS A 489 15.27 -48.55 3.80
N ALA A 490 16.58 -48.77 3.66
CA ALA A 490 17.34 -49.69 4.51
C ALA A 490 17.34 -49.23 5.98
N LYS A 491 17.34 -50.18 6.91
CA LYS A 491 17.20 -49.96 8.37
C LYS A 491 18.23 -50.72 9.20
N THR A 492 18.89 -51.74 8.65
CA THR A 492 19.94 -52.50 9.34
C THR A 492 21.27 -52.48 8.59
N ASP A 493 22.35 -52.85 9.27
CA ASP A 493 23.68 -52.96 8.67
C ASP A 493 23.73 -54.11 7.64
N GLU A 494 23.00 -55.20 7.86
CA GLU A 494 22.90 -56.34 6.94
C GLU A 494 22.16 -55.96 5.65
N GLU A 495 21.05 -55.23 5.75
CA GLU A 495 20.33 -54.71 4.58
C GLU A 495 21.26 -53.80 3.76
N MET A 496 21.88 -52.82 4.42
CA MET A 496 22.79 -51.86 3.79
C MET A 496 23.99 -52.56 3.12
N MET A 497 24.60 -53.53 3.80
CA MET A 497 25.72 -54.30 3.26
C MET A 497 25.30 -55.15 2.05
N SER A 498 24.12 -55.78 2.09
CA SER A 498 23.62 -56.60 0.97
C SER A 498 23.33 -55.79 -0.31
N LEU A 499 22.90 -54.53 -0.17
CA LEU A 499 22.72 -53.61 -1.29
C LEU A 499 24.05 -53.16 -1.88
N VAL A 500 25.04 -52.93 -1.03
CA VAL A 500 26.34 -52.35 -1.40
C VAL A 500 27.35 -53.40 -1.90
N GLU A 501 27.24 -54.65 -1.46
CA GLU A 501 28.01 -55.77 -2.01
C GLU A 501 27.37 -56.39 -3.29
N SER A 502 26.30 -55.78 -3.82
CA SER A 502 25.76 -56.12 -5.15
C SER A 502 26.54 -55.45 -6.28
N ASP A 503 26.46 -55.97 -7.50
CA ASP A 503 27.12 -55.37 -8.68
C ASP A 503 26.69 -53.90 -8.90
N GLU A 504 25.38 -53.61 -8.78
CA GLU A 504 24.84 -52.24 -8.79
C GLU A 504 25.48 -51.37 -7.69
N GLY A 505 25.75 -51.97 -6.53
CA GLY A 505 26.37 -51.34 -5.36
C GLY A 505 27.83 -50.95 -5.58
N TYR A 506 28.62 -51.84 -6.18
CA TYR A 506 30.01 -51.56 -6.54
C TYR A 506 30.12 -50.46 -7.61
N ASP A 507 29.35 -50.55 -8.69
CA ASP A 507 29.28 -49.53 -9.75
C ASP A 507 28.89 -48.15 -9.17
N MET A 508 27.92 -48.13 -8.25
CA MET A 508 27.50 -46.91 -7.54
C MET A 508 28.64 -46.35 -6.68
N LEU A 509 29.31 -47.18 -5.87
CA LEU A 509 30.40 -46.74 -5.00
C LEU A 509 31.59 -46.17 -5.76
N GLU A 510 32.02 -46.82 -6.86
CA GLU A 510 33.07 -46.30 -7.73
C GLU A 510 32.64 -44.96 -8.34
N ALA A 511 31.41 -44.87 -8.84
CA ALA A 511 30.91 -43.67 -9.51
C ALA A 511 30.61 -42.48 -8.56
N ILE A 512 30.56 -42.69 -7.23
CA ILE A 512 30.58 -41.61 -6.22
C ILE A 512 31.98 -41.38 -5.62
N GLY A 513 33.01 -42.11 -6.07
CA GLY A 513 34.39 -41.97 -5.60
C GLY A 513 34.63 -42.48 -4.18
N TYR A 514 33.87 -43.48 -3.70
CA TYR A 514 34.01 -44.01 -2.34
C TYR A 514 35.31 -44.82 -2.18
N SER A 515 36.22 -44.31 -1.36
CA SER A 515 37.57 -44.90 -1.13
C SER A 515 37.71 -45.69 0.19
N GLY A 516 36.60 -45.91 0.91
CA GLY A 516 36.60 -46.71 2.14
C GLY A 516 36.52 -48.21 1.89
N SER A 517 36.49 -49.00 2.96
CA SER A 517 36.24 -50.45 2.87
C SER A 517 34.74 -50.71 2.88
N THR A 518 34.20 -51.46 1.90
CA THR A 518 32.78 -51.85 1.85
C THR A 518 32.30 -52.50 3.15
N ARG A 519 33.15 -53.31 3.78
CA ARG A 519 32.93 -53.95 5.10
C ARG A 519 32.73 -52.98 6.27
N THR A 520 32.92 -51.67 6.06
CA THR A 520 32.68 -50.61 7.06
C THR A 520 31.44 -49.78 6.75
N ILE A 521 30.70 -50.12 5.68
CA ILE A 521 29.41 -49.52 5.35
C ILE A 521 28.30 -50.25 6.10
N GLY A 522 27.54 -49.48 6.86
CA GLY A 522 26.32 -49.87 7.56
C GLY A 522 25.39 -48.66 7.64
N ILE A 523 24.32 -48.73 8.43
CA ILE A 523 23.26 -47.72 8.52
C ILE A 523 23.79 -46.32 8.89
N LEU A 524 24.86 -46.24 9.69
CA LEU A 524 25.51 -44.95 10.03
C LEU A 524 26.23 -44.28 8.84
N SER A 525 26.46 -45.00 7.74
CA SER A 525 27.03 -44.46 6.49
C SER A 525 25.95 -44.10 5.47
N GLN A 526 24.71 -44.59 5.61
CA GLN A 526 23.60 -44.38 4.67
C GLN A 526 23.38 -42.89 4.32
N PRO A 527 23.31 -41.92 5.26
CA PRO A 527 23.06 -40.51 4.90
C PRO A 527 24.17 -39.91 4.04
N LYS A 528 25.42 -40.32 4.25
CA LYS A 528 26.57 -39.87 3.45
C LYS A 528 26.55 -40.46 2.06
N ILE A 529 26.24 -41.75 1.93
CA ILE A 529 26.15 -42.44 0.64
C ILE A 529 25.01 -41.87 -0.20
N LEU A 530 23.80 -41.71 0.38
CA LEU A 530 22.68 -41.05 -0.29
C LEU A 530 23.02 -39.62 -0.74
N ARG A 531 23.65 -38.82 0.13
CA ARG A 531 24.08 -37.46 -0.21
C ARG A 531 25.12 -37.45 -1.34
N SER A 532 26.04 -38.40 -1.38
CA SER A 532 27.02 -38.54 -2.48
C SER A 532 26.39 -38.99 -3.81
N ILE A 533 25.41 -39.90 -3.78
CA ILE A 533 24.65 -40.28 -4.99
C ILE A 533 23.87 -39.06 -5.51
N PHE A 534 23.18 -38.35 -4.63
CA PHE A 534 22.46 -37.10 -4.97
C PHE A 534 23.42 -36.03 -5.53
N MET A 535 24.61 -35.86 -4.94
CA MET A 535 25.66 -34.97 -5.47
C MET A 535 26.08 -35.37 -6.89
N LYS A 536 26.33 -36.66 -7.15
CA LYS A 536 26.73 -37.17 -8.46
C LYS A 536 25.67 -36.82 -9.50
N GLU A 537 24.40 -37.12 -9.21
CA GLU A 537 23.27 -36.88 -10.12
C GLU A 537 23.03 -35.39 -10.40
N LYS A 538 23.12 -34.53 -9.37
CA LYS A 538 22.95 -33.07 -9.53
C LYS A 538 24.25 -32.32 -9.87
N SER A 539 25.38 -33.02 -10.03
CA SER A 539 26.73 -32.43 -10.16
C SER A 539 26.85 -31.34 -11.22
N GLY A 540 26.33 -31.59 -12.43
CA GLY A 540 26.34 -30.64 -13.54
C GLY A 540 25.56 -29.35 -13.28
N MET A 541 24.63 -29.35 -12.33
CA MET A 541 23.86 -28.17 -11.92
C MET A 541 24.55 -27.34 -10.84
N LEU A 542 25.49 -27.90 -10.06
CA LEU A 542 26.07 -27.21 -8.91
C LEU A 542 26.81 -25.92 -9.31
N ASN A 543 27.51 -25.93 -10.45
CA ASN A 543 28.11 -24.72 -11.02
C ASN A 543 27.05 -23.66 -11.43
N ILE A 544 25.91 -24.11 -11.97
CA ILE A 544 24.78 -23.22 -12.32
C ILE A 544 24.19 -22.59 -11.05
N LEU A 545 24.01 -23.37 -9.98
CA LEU A 545 23.52 -22.89 -8.69
C LEU A 545 24.50 -21.94 -8.01
N ASN A 546 25.81 -22.15 -8.16
CA ASN A 546 26.84 -21.22 -7.71
C ASN A 546 26.75 -19.88 -8.47
N ASP A 547 26.50 -19.90 -9.77
CA ASP A 547 26.37 -18.68 -10.58
C ASP A 547 25.07 -17.91 -10.30
N LEU A 548 23.95 -18.60 -10.11
CA LEU A 548 22.73 -18.01 -9.54
C LEU A 548 23.03 -17.39 -8.17
N SER A 549 23.77 -18.08 -7.32
CA SER A 549 24.18 -17.58 -6.00
C SER A 549 25.16 -16.41 -6.06
N ARG A 550 25.90 -16.20 -7.16
CA ARG A 550 26.68 -14.97 -7.39
C ARG A 550 25.74 -13.80 -7.70
N GLY A 551 24.78 -14.00 -8.59
CA GLY A 551 23.76 -13.00 -8.90
C GLY A 551 22.89 -12.60 -7.71
N MET A 552 22.51 -13.55 -6.85
CA MET A 552 21.66 -13.27 -5.69
C MET A 552 22.36 -12.47 -4.57
N GLN A 553 23.68 -12.23 -4.65
CA GLN A 553 24.39 -11.38 -3.68
C GLN A 553 24.11 -9.88 -3.84
N TYR A 554 23.58 -9.44 -4.99
CA TYR A 554 23.19 -8.04 -5.18
C TYR A 554 22.07 -7.64 -4.22
N TYR A 555 22.03 -6.35 -3.88
CA TYR A 555 21.18 -5.81 -2.79
C TYR A 555 21.38 -6.57 -1.45
N ASN A 556 22.57 -7.12 -1.17
CA ASN A 556 22.83 -7.92 0.04
C ASN A 556 21.86 -9.13 0.22
N ALA A 557 21.08 -9.47 -0.82
CA ALA A 557 19.83 -10.20 -0.62
C ALA A 557 20.06 -11.67 -0.23
N LEU A 558 21.06 -12.34 -0.82
CA LEU A 558 21.43 -13.70 -0.42
C LEU A 558 21.89 -13.79 1.05
N ALA A 559 22.48 -12.75 1.63
CA ALA A 559 22.82 -12.74 3.05
C ALA A 559 21.55 -12.70 3.91
N VAL A 560 20.61 -11.82 3.56
CA VAL A 560 19.30 -11.69 4.24
C VAL A 560 18.46 -12.97 4.08
N ILE A 561 18.49 -13.60 2.90
CA ILE A 561 17.83 -14.90 2.64
C ILE A 561 18.46 -16.02 3.50
N ARG A 562 19.78 -15.97 3.73
CA ARG A 562 20.50 -16.94 4.57
C ARG A 562 20.27 -16.75 6.07
N ASP A 563 20.10 -15.52 6.53
CA ASP A 563 19.67 -15.21 7.90
C ASP A 563 18.22 -15.67 8.18
N HIS A 564 17.40 -15.82 7.14
CA HIS A 564 15.95 -16.00 7.24
C HIS A 564 15.40 -17.09 6.30
N VAL A 565 16.09 -18.23 6.18
CA VAL A 565 15.81 -19.28 5.17
C VAL A 565 14.35 -19.74 5.14
N THR A 566 13.76 -20.01 6.30
CA THR A 566 12.37 -20.48 6.45
C THR A 566 11.34 -19.43 6.01
N LEU A 567 11.62 -18.15 6.25
CA LEU A 567 10.78 -17.03 5.80
C LEU A 567 10.86 -16.84 4.27
N PHE A 568 12.03 -17.03 3.66
CA PHE A 568 12.17 -16.83 2.20
C PHE A 568 11.79 -18.03 1.34
N GLY A 569 11.70 -19.25 1.90
CA GLY A 569 11.31 -20.46 1.15
C GLY A 569 10.10 -20.28 0.22
N PRO A 570 8.93 -19.83 0.72
CA PRO A 570 7.72 -19.61 -0.09
C PRO A 570 7.85 -18.56 -1.20
N CYS A 571 8.84 -17.66 -1.13
CA CYS A 571 9.15 -16.75 -2.24
C CYS A 571 9.80 -17.47 -3.42
N PHE A 572 10.51 -18.59 -3.20
CA PHE A 572 11.33 -19.25 -4.21
C PHE A 572 10.79 -20.61 -4.66
N THR A 573 10.21 -21.40 -3.76
CA THR A 573 9.68 -22.76 -4.04
C THR A 573 8.16 -22.76 -4.18
N PRO A 574 7.54 -23.74 -4.88
CA PRO A 574 6.09 -23.86 -4.99
C PRO A 574 5.39 -23.74 -3.64
N SER A 575 4.52 -22.75 -3.51
CA SER A 575 3.80 -22.47 -2.27
C SER A 575 2.62 -21.55 -2.52
N ASN A 576 1.45 -21.97 -2.05
CA ASN A 576 0.21 -21.19 -2.15
C ASN A 576 0.15 -20.01 -1.17
N LEU A 577 1.17 -19.81 -0.33
CA LEU A 577 1.19 -18.75 0.68
C LEU A 577 1.12 -17.33 0.08
N LEU A 578 1.59 -17.17 -1.16
CA LEU A 578 1.48 -15.93 -1.95
C LEU A 578 0.49 -16.06 -3.12
N SER A 579 -0.36 -17.10 -3.12
CA SER A 579 -1.49 -17.15 -4.05
C SER A 579 -2.48 -16.03 -3.75
N TRP A 580 -3.21 -15.61 -4.77
CA TRP A 580 -4.37 -14.75 -4.59
C TRP A 580 -5.55 -15.52 -4.00
N GLU A 581 -6.33 -14.84 -3.18
CA GLU A 581 -7.62 -15.32 -2.65
C GLU A 581 -8.71 -14.29 -2.96
N PHE A 582 -9.96 -14.75 -3.11
CA PHE A 582 -11.09 -13.87 -3.42
C PHE A 582 -11.28 -12.76 -2.36
N ASP A 583 -11.16 -13.12 -1.08
CA ASP A 583 -11.36 -12.19 0.04
C ASP A 583 -10.26 -11.10 0.08
N ILE A 584 -9.04 -11.43 -0.38
CA ILE A 584 -7.91 -10.51 -0.48
C ILE A 584 -8.13 -9.50 -1.60
N ILE A 585 -8.53 -9.92 -2.81
CA ILE A 585 -8.77 -8.97 -3.90
C ILE A 585 -10.06 -8.17 -3.70
N SER A 586 -11.15 -8.79 -3.21
CA SER A 586 -12.43 -8.11 -3.03
C SER A 586 -12.39 -7.01 -1.96
N THR A 587 -11.57 -7.17 -0.91
CA THR A 587 -11.33 -6.10 0.09
C THR A 587 -10.41 -4.97 -0.41
N MET A 588 -9.67 -5.17 -1.50
CA MET A 588 -8.88 -4.11 -2.14
C MET A 588 -9.67 -3.26 -3.13
N LEU A 589 -10.88 -3.68 -3.55
CA LEU A 589 -11.69 -3.01 -4.57
C LEU A 589 -12.60 -1.91 -3.98
N PHE A 590 -12.42 -0.68 -4.45
CA PHE A 590 -13.14 0.52 -4.00
C PHE A 590 -14.00 1.08 -5.14
N PRO A 591 -15.28 0.71 -5.25
CA PRO A 591 -16.18 1.23 -6.28
C PRO A 591 -16.44 2.73 -6.11
N GLN A 592 -16.43 3.44 -7.24
CA GLN A 592 -16.58 4.89 -7.35
C GLN A 592 -17.97 5.20 -7.94
N TYR A 593 -19.01 4.99 -7.14
CA TYR A 593 -20.41 5.19 -7.51
C TYR A 593 -20.79 6.67 -7.70
N ASP A 594 -21.86 6.94 -8.44
CA ASP A 594 -22.52 8.25 -8.50
C ASP A 594 -22.91 8.71 -7.07
N GLU A 595 -22.62 9.98 -6.77
CA GLU A 595 -22.90 10.61 -5.47
C GLU A 595 -24.41 10.65 -5.16
N THR A 596 -25.25 10.58 -6.20
CA THR A 596 -26.71 10.60 -6.10
C THR A 596 -27.24 9.23 -5.68
N ASP A 597 -27.50 9.05 -4.39
CA ASP A 597 -28.09 7.82 -3.87
C ASP A 597 -29.48 7.54 -4.47
N GLY A 598 -29.81 6.27 -4.66
CA GLY A 598 -31.04 5.83 -5.32
C GLY A 598 -31.17 6.18 -6.82
N SER A 599 -30.14 6.75 -7.47
CA SER A 599 -30.20 7.07 -8.90
C SER A 599 -30.13 5.82 -9.80
N ASN A 600 -30.79 5.89 -10.97
CA ASN A 600 -30.73 4.81 -11.98
C ASN A 600 -29.28 4.51 -12.42
N LYS A 601 -28.40 5.52 -12.43
CA LYS A 601 -26.96 5.34 -12.67
C LYS A 601 -26.35 4.41 -11.62
N ARG A 602 -26.45 4.79 -10.34
CA ARG A 602 -25.90 4.03 -9.21
C ARG A 602 -26.46 2.62 -9.11
N PHE A 603 -27.73 2.42 -9.47
CA PHE A 603 -28.31 1.07 -9.59
C PHE A 603 -27.59 0.22 -10.67
N LEU A 604 -27.36 0.78 -11.86
CA LEU A 604 -26.61 0.09 -12.92
C LEU A 604 -25.16 -0.17 -12.51
N GLU A 605 -24.49 0.79 -11.88
CA GLU A 605 -23.12 0.64 -11.36
C GLU A 605 -23.00 -0.47 -10.31
N ILE A 606 -23.95 -0.55 -9.36
CA ILE A 606 -24.00 -1.61 -8.34
C ILE A 606 -24.19 -2.97 -9.00
N ASN A 607 -25.06 -3.09 -10.01
CA ASN A 607 -25.25 -4.34 -10.74
C ASN A 607 -23.98 -4.73 -11.52
N THR A 608 -23.36 -3.79 -12.25
CA THR A 608 -22.07 -4.01 -12.94
C THR A 608 -20.97 -4.44 -11.96
N TYR A 609 -20.91 -3.85 -10.76
CA TYR A 609 -19.94 -4.24 -9.73
C TYR A 609 -20.23 -5.62 -9.14
N LYS A 610 -21.50 -5.98 -8.92
CA LYS A 610 -21.88 -7.31 -8.45
C LYS A 610 -21.45 -8.39 -9.44
N SER A 611 -21.79 -8.22 -10.73
CA SER A 611 -21.41 -9.16 -11.79
C SER A 611 -19.89 -9.23 -12.00
N PHE A 612 -19.15 -8.14 -11.76
CA PHE A 612 -17.68 -8.16 -11.71
C PHE A 612 -17.12 -8.95 -10.52
N LEU A 613 -17.70 -8.80 -9.32
CA LEU A 613 -17.31 -9.60 -8.15
C LEU A 613 -17.64 -11.09 -8.33
N ASP A 614 -18.78 -11.42 -8.93
CA ASP A 614 -19.16 -12.81 -9.23
C ASP A 614 -18.19 -13.44 -10.23
N PHE A 615 -17.89 -12.73 -11.34
CA PHE A 615 -16.87 -13.13 -12.30
C PHE A 615 -15.49 -13.35 -11.66
N ILE A 616 -15.02 -12.44 -10.80
CA ILE A 616 -13.77 -12.65 -10.05
C ILE A 616 -13.89 -13.91 -9.18
N ALA A 617 -14.98 -14.09 -8.43
CA ALA A 617 -15.18 -15.26 -7.56
C ALA A 617 -15.18 -16.58 -8.33
N LEU A 618 -15.60 -16.59 -9.58
CA LEU A 618 -15.58 -17.76 -10.47
C LEU A 618 -14.18 -18.08 -11.00
N SER A 619 -13.37 -17.05 -11.30
CA SER A 619 -11.95 -17.25 -11.68
C SER A 619 -11.12 -17.97 -10.60
N PHE A 620 -11.59 -17.98 -9.34
CA PHE A 620 -11.01 -18.72 -8.21
C PHE A 620 -11.65 -20.09 -7.95
N LYS A 621 -12.77 -20.45 -8.60
CA LYS A 621 -13.62 -21.61 -8.26
C LYS A 621 -13.82 -22.61 -9.39
N ASP A 622 -13.81 -22.17 -10.65
CA ASP A 622 -13.94 -23.06 -11.80
C ASP A 622 -12.57 -23.31 -12.45
N GLU A 623 -12.13 -24.56 -12.42
CA GLU A 623 -10.91 -25.03 -13.07
C GLU A 623 -10.95 -24.89 -14.60
N ASN A 624 -12.15 -24.71 -15.19
CA ASN A 624 -12.39 -24.57 -16.62
C ASN A 624 -12.64 -23.11 -17.06
N CYS A 625 -12.52 -22.14 -16.15
CA CYS A 625 -12.76 -20.73 -16.45
C CYS A 625 -11.84 -20.24 -17.59
N GLU A 626 -12.39 -19.57 -18.61
CA GLU A 626 -11.59 -19.03 -19.73
C GLU A 626 -10.51 -18.01 -19.31
N LEU A 627 -10.67 -17.40 -18.12
CA LEU A 627 -9.67 -16.50 -17.54
C LEU A 627 -9.47 -16.84 -16.05
N PRO A 628 -8.65 -17.86 -15.72
CA PRO A 628 -8.43 -18.29 -14.35
C PRO A 628 -7.70 -17.21 -13.54
N SER A 629 -7.86 -17.24 -12.23
CA SER A 629 -7.47 -16.12 -11.35
C SER A 629 -6.01 -15.67 -11.46
N PRO A 630 -4.96 -16.51 -11.68
CA PRO A 630 -3.60 -15.98 -11.84
C PRO A 630 -3.48 -15.02 -13.03
N ILE A 631 -4.18 -15.30 -14.13
CA ILE A 631 -4.15 -14.48 -15.35
C ILE A 631 -4.99 -13.21 -15.15
N LEU A 632 -6.17 -13.31 -14.54
CA LEU A 632 -6.99 -12.15 -14.21
C LEU A 632 -6.28 -11.21 -13.22
N MET A 633 -5.64 -11.75 -12.19
CA MET A 633 -4.87 -10.96 -11.21
C MET A 633 -3.62 -10.34 -11.84
N LYS A 634 -2.96 -11.03 -12.79
CA LYS A 634 -1.88 -10.45 -13.60
C LYS A 634 -2.35 -9.25 -14.41
N PHE A 635 -3.50 -9.37 -15.10
CA PHE A 635 -4.10 -8.27 -15.85
C PHE A 635 -4.50 -7.10 -14.95
N LEU A 636 -5.09 -7.37 -13.78
CA LEU A 636 -5.52 -6.34 -12.82
C LEU A 636 -4.35 -5.63 -12.12
N THR A 637 -3.31 -6.36 -11.73
CA THR A 637 -2.28 -5.88 -10.77
C THR A 637 -0.86 -5.84 -11.32
N GLY A 638 -0.57 -6.56 -12.39
CA GLY A 638 0.78 -6.81 -12.93
C GLY A 638 1.42 -8.14 -12.48
N CYS A 639 0.85 -8.86 -11.50
CA CYS A 639 1.42 -10.13 -11.00
C CYS A 639 0.40 -11.29 -10.93
N GLU A 640 0.85 -12.48 -11.28
CA GLU A 640 0.10 -13.76 -11.17
C GLU A 640 -0.05 -14.25 -9.72
N THR A 641 0.84 -13.78 -8.83
CA THR A 641 0.88 -14.05 -7.38
C THR A 641 0.98 -12.73 -6.61
N VAL A 642 0.69 -12.74 -5.32
CA VAL A 642 0.88 -11.57 -4.46
C VAL A 642 2.40 -11.33 -4.28
N PRO A 643 2.92 -10.12 -4.59
CA PRO A 643 4.32 -9.79 -4.36
C PRO A 643 4.77 -10.03 -2.90
N PRO A 644 6.01 -10.45 -2.63
CA PRO A 644 6.50 -10.66 -1.25
C PRO A 644 6.60 -9.38 -0.40
N LEU A 645 6.61 -8.20 -1.03
CA LEU A 645 6.47 -6.90 -0.35
C LEU A 645 5.01 -6.42 -0.24
N GLY A 646 4.04 -7.18 -0.77
CA GLY A 646 2.62 -6.88 -0.74
C GLY A 646 2.16 -5.83 -1.76
N ILE A 647 0.84 -5.64 -1.82
CA ILE A 647 0.19 -4.65 -2.71
C ILE A 647 -0.42 -3.52 -1.86
N PRO A 648 -0.36 -2.25 -2.32
CA PRO A 648 -0.92 -1.10 -1.59
C PRO A 648 -2.42 -1.27 -1.28
N THR A 649 -2.73 -1.54 -0.01
CA THR A 649 -3.97 -2.22 0.44
C THR A 649 -5.27 -1.42 0.36
N LYS A 650 -5.30 -0.20 -0.17
CA LYS A 650 -6.41 0.75 0.11
C LYS A 650 -6.89 1.64 -1.04
N GLN A 651 -6.51 1.39 -2.31
CA GLN A 651 -6.99 2.19 -3.47
C GLN A 651 -7.11 1.43 -4.83
N PHE A 652 -7.54 0.16 -4.91
CA PHE A 652 -7.91 -0.40 -6.23
C PHE A 652 -9.27 0.16 -6.67
N LYS A 653 -9.30 1.25 -7.45
CA LYS A 653 -10.55 1.97 -7.75
C LYS A 653 -11.32 1.29 -8.89
N VAL A 654 -12.62 1.09 -8.68
CA VAL A 654 -13.53 0.59 -9.73
C VAL A 654 -14.38 1.76 -10.23
N TYR A 655 -14.11 2.21 -11.45
CA TYR A 655 -14.85 3.27 -12.13
C TYR A 655 -15.89 2.67 -13.09
N PHE A 656 -16.95 3.43 -13.37
CA PHE A 656 -18.01 3.00 -14.28
C PHE A 656 -18.08 3.89 -15.53
N LYS A 657 -18.25 3.28 -16.70
CA LYS A 657 -18.37 3.96 -17.99
C LYS A 657 -19.82 3.90 -18.46
N HIS A 658 -20.53 5.01 -18.26
CA HIS A 658 -21.91 5.21 -18.72
C HIS A 658 -21.98 5.48 -20.23
N GLU A 659 -21.15 6.41 -20.71
CA GLU A 659 -21.17 6.85 -22.10
C GLU A 659 -20.51 5.82 -23.03
N CYS A 660 -21.33 5.26 -23.92
CA CYS A 660 -20.93 4.23 -24.87
C CYS A 660 -21.38 4.67 -26.27
N GLN A 661 -20.43 4.87 -27.20
CA GLN A 661 -20.79 5.13 -28.58
C GLN A 661 -21.42 3.87 -29.18
N PRO A 662 -22.57 3.98 -29.87
CA PRO A 662 -23.06 2.88 -30.68
C PRO A 662 -22.08 2.67 -31.84
N SER A 663 -21.60 1.45 -31.97
CA SER A 663 -21.04 0.95 -33.23
C SER A 663 -22.09 0.99 -34.33
N ASP A 664 -21.65 1.03 -35.59
CA ASP A 664 -22.51 1.18 -36.78
C ASP A 664 -23.82 0.35 -36.70
N GLU A 665 -24.92 0.96 -37.14
CA GLU A 665 -26.30 0.51 -36.93
C GLU A 665 -26.48 -1.02 -36.96
N GLY A 666 -26.77 -1.59 -35.79
CA GLY A 666 -27.02 -3.03 -35.60
C GLY A 666 -25.89 -3.84 -34.95
N LYS A 667 -24.70 -3.26 -34.71
CA LYS A 667 -23.60 -3.94 -34.00
C LYS A 667 -23.71 -3.79 -32.46
N PRO A 668 -23.44 -4.85 -31.67
CA PRO A 668 -23.35 -4.74 -30.21
C PRO A 668 -22.15 -3.87 -29.78
N CYS A 669 -22.25 -3.23 -28.62
CA CYS A 669 -21.26 -2.24 -28.20
C CYS A 669 -19.86 -2.86 -27.98
N ALA A 670 -18.84 -2.28 -28.61
CA ALA A 670 -17.47 -2.76 -28.54
C ALA A 670 -16.65 -2.19 -27.37
N CYS A 671 -17.29 -1.80 -26.26
CA CYS A 671 -16.56 -1.32 -25.08
C CYS A 671 -15.97 -2.50 -24.29
N LEU A 672 -14.70 -2.39 -23.92
CA LEU A 672 -14.02 -3.35 -23.06
C LEU A 672 -13.72 -2.74 -21.68
N PRO A 673 -13.54 -3.58 -20.63
CA PRO A 673 -12.88 -3.18 -19.40
C PRO A 673 -11.52 -2.54 -19.69
N GLN A 674 -11.19 -1.46 -18.99
CA GLN A 674 -9.88 -0.80 -19.08
C GLN A 674 -9.20 -0.85 -17.71
N VAL A 675 -7.90 -1.13 -17.66
CA VAL A 675 -7.14 -1.30 -16.41
C VAL A 675 -5.88 -0.43 -16.41
N SER A 676 -5.47 0.03 -15.23
CA SER A 676 -4.10 0.50 -14.97
C SER A 676 -3.52 -0.23 -13.76
N THR A 677 -2.49 -1.04 -14.00
CA THR A 677 -1.73 -1.77 -12.96
C THR A 677 -0.92 -0.81 -12.07
N CYS A 678 -0.44 0.30 -12.62
CA CYS A 678 0.36 1.30 -11.89
C CYS A 678 -0.52 2.15 -10.98
N ALA A 679 -1.60 2.73 -11.52
CA ALA A 679 -2.51 3.61 -10.79
C ALA A 679 -3.63 2.86 -10.04
N PHE A 680 -3.57 1.51 -10.01
CA PHE A 680 -4.54 0.59 -9.41
C PHE A 680 -6.00 1.00 -9.66
N TRP A 681 -6.44 0.91 -10.91
CA TRP A 681 -7.86 1.07 -11.23
C TRP A 681 -8.33 0.20 -12.38
N VAL A 682 -9.62 -0.13 -12.37
CA VAL A 682 -10.37 -0.73 -13.47
C VAL A 682 -11.57 0.15 -13.80
N LYS A 683 -11.94 0.22 -15.08
CA LYS A 683 -13.12 0.94 -15.57
C LYS A 683 -14.03 -0.02 -16.33
N LEU A 684 -15.24 -0.21 -15.80
CA LEU A 684 -16.24 -1.18 -16.27
C LEU A 684 -17.34 -0.47 -17.09
N PRO A 685 -17.58 -0.87 -18.35
CA PRO A 685 -18.76 -0.45 -19.11
C PRO A 685 -20.07 -0.95 -18.48
N ILE A 686 -21.03 -0.06 -18.21
CA ILE A 686 -22.24 -0.40 -17.43
C ILE A 686 -23.22 -1.38 -18.12
N HIS A 687 -23.11 -1.53 -19.45
CA HIS A 687 -23.93 -2.47 -20.22
C HIS A 687 -23.40 -3.91 -20.17
N ILE A 688 -22.25 -4.13 -19.53
CA ILE A 688 -21.75 -5.45 -19.17
C ILE A 688 -22.29 -5.72 -17.76
N SER A 689 -23.54 -6.19 -17.69
CA SER A 689 -24.30 -6.30 -16.44
C SER A 689 -24.47 -7.74 -15.93
N ASP A 690 -23.92 -8.72 -16.64
CA ASP A 690 -24.00 -10.15 -16.34
C ASP A 690 -22.63 -10.83 -16.42
N GLU A 691 -22.58 -12.06 -15.88
CA GLU A 691 -21.39 -12.87 -15.65
C GLU A 691 -20.72 -13.36 -16.96
N ASP A 692 -21.52 -13.87 -17.91
CA ASP A 692 -21.03 -14.34 -19.21
C ASP A 692 -20.41 -13.19 -20.03
N ASN A 693 -21.12 -12.06 -20.13
CA ASN A 693 -20.61 -10.89 -20.83
C ASN A 693 -19.42 -10.26 -20.11
N MET A 694 -19.34 -10.31 -18.77
CA MET A 694 -18.13 -9.94 -18.01
C MET A 694 -16.95 -10.81 -18.43
N CYS A 695 -17.10 -12.13 -18.38
CA CYS A 695 -16.05 -13.08 -18.71
C CYS A 695 -15.54 -12.88 -20.15
N GLN A 696 -16.43 -12.89 -21.14
CA GLN A 696 -16.08 -12.69 -22.55
C GLN A 696 -15.38 -11.33 -22.79
N SER A 697 -15.83 -10.28 -22.11
CA SER A 697 -15.24 -8.93 -22.25
C SER A 697 -13.86 -8.83 -21.60
N PHE A 698 -13.62 -9.48 -20.47
CA PHE A 698 -12.29 -9.55 -19.84
C PHE A 698 -11.34 -10.45 -20.64
N VAL A 699 -11.78 -11.63 -21.07
CA VAL A 699 -11.03 -12.52 -21.98
C VAL A 699 -10.59 -11.76 -23.24
N LYS A 700 -11.48 -10.95 -23.82
CA LYS A 700 -11.16 -10.10 -24.97
C LYS A 700 -10.21 -8.94 -24.61
N ALA A 701 -10.42 -8.26 -23.48
CA ALA A 701 -9.54 -7.18 -23.02
C ALA A 701 -8.10 -7.64 -22.71
N VAL A 702 -7.93 -8.89 -22.28
CA VAL A 702 -6.62 -9.54 -22.09
C VAL A 702 -6.00 -9.88 -23.45
N LYS A 703 -6.75 -10.57 -24.34
CA LYS A 703 -6.27 -10.95 -25.69
C LYS A 703 -5.91 -9.76 -26.58
N GLU A 704 -6.68 -8.66 -26.53
CA GLU A 704 -6.42 -7.41 -27.26
C GLU A 704 -5.53 -6.42 -26.48
N GLY A 705 -5.18 -6.77 -25.23
CA GLY A 705 -4.40 -5.93 -24.33
C GLY A 705 -2.91 -5.88 -24.69
N VAL A 706 -2.36 -4.67 -24.76
CA VAL A 706 -0.91 -4.48 -24.95
C VAL A 706 -0.19 -4.90 -23.66
N GLY A 707 0.45 -6.08 -23.66
CA GLY A 707 1.25 -6.61 -22.55
C GLY A 707 0.80 -7.95 -21.97
N PHE A 708 -0.48 -8.29 -22.09
CA PHE A 708 -1.07 -9.46 -21.41
C PHE A 708 -1.63 -10.50 -22.41
N GLN A 709 -0.96 -10.67 -23.55
CA GLN A 709 -1.37 -11.65 -24.56
C GLN A 709 -1.35 -13.07 -23.98
N LEU A 710 -2.47 -13.78 -24.10
CA LEU A 710 -2.53 -15.22 -23.81
C LEU A 710 -1.66 -15.97 -24.84
N ALA A 711 -0.85 -16.91 -24.35
CA ALA A 711 0.05 -17.75 -25.15
C ALA A 711 -0.66 -18.98 -25.75
#